data_AF-A0A523DN81-F1
#
_entry.id   AF-A0A523DN81-F1
#
_cell.length_a   1.000
_cell.length_b   1.000
_cell.length_c   1.000
_cell.angle_alpha   90.00
_cell.angle_beta   90.00
_cell.angle_gamma   90.00
#
_symmetry.space_group_name_H-M   'P 1'
#
loop_
_entity.id
_entity.type
_entity.pdbx_description
1 polymer ?
#
loop_
_entity_poly.entity_id
_entity_poly.type
_entity_poly.pdbx_seq_one_letter_code
_entity_poly.pdbx_strand_id
1 'polypeptide(L)'
;MMPSPILPPAATRCARFFRTFSKPRPCRSEILNLPPSRIGLPRPTAMAWALLVLCVALLGAAINTGNNLLYLLFGLLAASLPVSLSLSLFNLLRLRASIDAPGTIQAGIPYTVTVHLHNRGRRAARAVRVRLITRRGFLGPALVERIPGRSRVKVILTGCETRRGPLQIVGVRLGTVIPLGLLERRRFYPAPATPLVLPAAPVCVLPLSGGLRDQGQVPVPAGAVGSENDGLRRGSSEDDVRHIDWKSTARRGVLLVRETAGESRPRLTMDLCTQRTGDPHLARIAFEREISYHAGRARRTLESGGQVLMTVDGADRRTFNGPAGLPPLLRRLALLEPTGPDGRLLPVPAADRVRVPVTPSPLPPTPPGDAMSRSAFLALGVAATALYAYQGLGTVVFLVLLTGLLVILARGGDRRAHGPWGRRLWHTAGVLALLVFVADLLFLRHNPLDASLNLIAFIALFKMFNSHDARDDRQIILVSLLMIVLAAALTTAVSFVVPLLSWLALAAHAQMAWSHLPLDRGHFCRPARYAVGSGRLRYTAPTAVAILGLVAMGALLFVVIPHLGTGTFAPGVLRAGATSGFSETTRLGDIGRIKLDHSRVMQVRVSGAAQQDLRWRGMALDHFDGTTWTRTASGLDWFSADREGWFHPRGEPESSPRAEAGLIQEIRLDPSAHRVLFAAASPVRLRSDDFLFLAEDGTGALILPGRPGRGLSYTVVSTLPQRNPAVLRAAEGPDPPRVRSLHLGLPPLDRRIAGLARRLTRGRPTRYDAARALESWLSGGLEYSLDVADGRHDDPLAAFLFEGMPGHCEYFATSMVVLARAADIPARFVTGYLRGERSRFASLYTVRQSDAHAWVEIFFPGVGWVPFDPTPAAGRGDWQDGNWRTLAADLASTVARLWDDYVIGIDLDDQAQGFMAMRDMTGAWLAALPTQKGRLLKGAMFLALVLVAGGSIWWLPVLRRVGTGPVAVMPPFYTRLLRWLKRRGLELRPGETPGELAARAAGVLPAAAAARVRDLTDLYYRVRYDGGDGRAARRLMADLVKD
;
A
#
# COMPACT_ATOMS: atom_id res chain seq x y z
N MET A 1 16.20 -48.30 -23.80
CA MET A 1 17.21 -47.88 -24.78
C MET A 1 16.74 -48.32 -26.16
N MET A 2 16.34 -47.39 -27.02
CA MET A 2 16.19 -47.58 -28.45
C MET A 2 16.98 -46.45 -29.15
N PRO A 3 17.69 -46.70 -30.26
CA PRO A 3 18.56 -45.69 -30.85
C PRO A 3 17.76 -44.74 -31.75
N SER A 4 18.04 -43.44 -31.59
CA SER A 4 17.55 -42.37 -32.48
C SER A 4 18.07 -42.56 -33.91
N PRO A 5 17.28 -42.30 -34.95
CA PRO A 5 17.77 -42.34 -36.32
C PRO A 5 18.69 -41.14 -36.61
N ILE A 6 19.84 -41.45 -37.20
CA ILE A 6 20.90 -40.53 -37.62
C ILE A 6 20.37 -39.67 -38.78
N LEU A 7 20.33 -38.35 -38.58
CA LEU A 7 20.11 -37.37 -39.65
C LEU A 7 21.37 -37.28 -40.54
N PRO A 8 21.24 -37.16 -41.88
CA PRO A 8 22.39 -37.14 -42.79
C PRO A 8 23.21 -35.84 -42.74
N PRO A 9 24.47 -35.84 -43.22
CA PRO A 9 25.49 -34.79 -42.95
C PRO A 9 25.26 -33.44 -43.64
N ALA A 10 24.20 -33.30 -44.44
CA ALA A 10 23.92 -32.08 -45.22
C ALA A 10 23.39 -30.92 -44.35
N ALA A 11 22.86 -31.20 -43.15
CA ALA A 11 22.29 -30.19 -42.26
C ALA A 11 23.35 -29.33 -41.52
N THR A 12 24.60 -29.81 -41.42
CA THR A 12 25.65 -29.20 -40.58
C THR A 12 26.44 -28.11 -41.30
N ARG A 13 26.46 -28.08 -42.64
CA ARG A 13 27.17 -27.03 -43.42
C ARG A 13 26.39 -25.72 -43.56
N CYS A 14 25.05 -25.74 -43.54
CA CYS A 14 24.25 -24.52 -43.60
C CYS A 14 24.38 -23.65 -42.33
N ALA A 15 24.69 -24.22 -41.17
CA ALA A 15 24.73 -23.48 -39.91
C ALA A 15 25.95 -22.56 -39.73
N ARG A 16 27.08 -22.83 -40.40
CA ARG A 16 28.35 -22.07 -40.23
C ARG A 16 28.47 -20.83 -41.12
N PHE A 17 27.73 -20.73 -42.22
CA PHE A 17 27.83 -19.60 -43.16
C PHE A 17 26.98 -18.36 -42.76
N PHE A 18 26.13 -18.48 -41.73
CA PHE A 18 25.21 -17.41 -41.28
C PHE A 18 25.86 -16.22 -40.55
N ARG A 19 27.18 -16.17 -40.37
CA ARG A 19 27.83 -15.15 -39.52
C ARG A 19 28.40 -13.93 -40.26
N THR A 20 28.50 -13.91 -41.58
CA THR A 20 29.32 -12.91 -42.27
C THR A 20 28.59 -11.92 -43.20
N PHE A 21 27.29 -12.07 -43.49
CA PHE A 21 26.56 -11.13 -44.34
C PHE A 21 25.17 -10.76 -43.82
N SER A 22 25.12 -10.07 -42.68
CA SER A 22 23.90 -9.39 -42.21
C SER A 22 24.23 -8.02 -41.62
N LYS A 23 24.81 -7.12 -42.43
CA LYS A 23 24.68 -5.68 -42.18
C LYS A 23 23.59 -5.15 -43.12
N PRO A 24 22.33 -4.99 -42.66
CA PRO A 24 21.37 -4.21 -43.43
C PRO A 24 21.91 -2.78 -43.58
N ARG A 25 21.98 -2.28 -44.82
CA ARG A 25 22.23 -0.84 -45.05
C ARG A 25 21.14 -0.04 -44.31
N PRO A 26 21.48 1.03 -43.59
CA PRO A 26 20.51 1.81 -42.84
C PRO A 26 19.54 2.49 -43.81
N CYS A 27 18.31 2.01 -43.91
CA CYS A 27 17.22 2.83 -44.45
C CYS A 27 17.05 4.06 -43.55
N ARG A 28 16.94 5.26 -44.14
CA ARG A 28 16.58 6.48 -43.42
C ARG A 28 15.29 6.23 -42.63
N SER A 29 15.40 6.11 -41.32
CA SER A 29 14.24 6.01 -40.44
C SER A 29 13.70 7.40 -40.17
N GLU A 30 12.40 7.60 -40.42
CA GLU A 30 11.72 8.83 -40.06
C GLU A 30 11.37 8.80 -38.57
N ILE A 31 11.89 9.77 -37.81
CA ILE A 31 11.54 9.91 -36.40
C ILE A 31 10.15 10.55 -36.30
N LEU A 32 9.13 9.73 -36.08
CA LEU A 32 7.76 10.20 -35.89
C LEU A 32 7.58 10.78 -34.46
N ASN A 33 7.37 12.09 -34.38
CA ASN A 33 7.04 12.78 -33.12
C ASN A 33 5.54 12.59 -32.81
N LEU A 34 5.24 11.81 -31.76
CA LEU A 34 3.87 11.38 -31.49
C LEU A 34 3.14 12.36 -30.53
N PRO A 35 1.97 12.91 -30.90
CA PRO A 35 1.13 13.63 -29.95
C PRO A 35 0.59 12.63 -28.90
N PRO A 36 0.75 12.89 -27.60
CA PRO A 36 0.33 11.94 -26.58
C PRO A 36 -1.19 11.82 -26.48
N SER A 37 -1.72 10.61 -26.24
CA SER A 37 -3.11 10.45 -25.80
C SER A 37 -3.31 11.04 -24.40
N ARG A 38 -4.58 11.26 -24.02
CA ARG A 38 -4.95 11.43 -22.61
C ARG A 38 -4.46 10.21 -21.82
N ILE A 39 -4.12 10.44 -20.55
CA ILE A 39 -3.73 9.37 -19.64
C ILE A 39 -4.99 8.57 -19.32
N GLY A 40 -4.95 7.26 -19.51
CA GLY A 40 -6.10 6.41 -19.22
C GLY A 40 -6.42 6.41 -17.72
N LEU A 41 -7.66 6.09 -17.37
CA LEU A 41 -8.03 5.84 -15.99
C LEU A 41 -7.12 4.73 -15.40
N PRO A 42 -6.68 4.90 -14.14
CA PRO A 42 -5.93 3.84 -13.47
C PRO A 42 -6.83 2.61 -13.33
N ARG A 43 -6.27 1.43 -13.60
CA ARG A 43 -6.96 0.16 -13.38
C ARG A 43 -6.52 -0.41 -12.03
N PRO A 44 -7.45 -0.75 -11.12
CA PRO A 44 -7.09 -1.44 -9.89
C PRO A 44 -6.53 -2.83 -10.22
N THR A 45 -5.43 -3.19 -9.56
CA THR A 45 -4.91 -4.56 -9.59
C THR A 45 -5.66 -5.44 -8.60
N ALA A 46 -5.49 -6.76 -8.67
CA ALA A 46 -6.04 -7.68 -7.66
C ALA A 46 -5.59 -7.32 -6.24
N MET A 47 -4.38 -6.76 -6.09
CA MET A 47 -3.85 -6.33 -4.80
C MET A 47 -4.57 -5.08 -4.26
N ALA A 48 -5.00 -4.17 -5.14
CA ALA A 48 -5.82 -3.03 -4.72
C ALA A 48 -7.20 -3.46 -4.22
N TRP A 49 -7.81 -4.47 -4.84
CA TRP A 49 -9.07 -5.04 -4.36
C TRP A 49 -8.90 -5.75 -3.02
N ALA A 50 -7.86 -6.58 -2.88
CA ALA A 50 -7.56 -7.24 -1.61
C ALA A 50 -7.30 -6.24 -0.47
N LEU A 51 -6.55 -5.18 -0.76
CA LEU A 51 -6.33 -4.08 0.19
C LEU A 51 -7.64 -3.38 0.56
N LEU A 52 -8.54 -3.14 -0.40
CA LEU A 52 -9.82 -2.48 -0.12
C LEU A 52 -10.70 -3.33 0.78
N VAL A 53 -10.76 -4.65 0.54
CA VAL A 53 -11.45 -5.59 1.44
C VAL A 53 -10.84 -5.57 2.83
N LEU A 54 -9.51 -5.59 2.93
CA LEU A 54 -8.80 -5.53 4.21
C LEU A 54 -9.06 -4.19 4.94
N CYS A 55 -9.06 -3.07 4.24
CA CYS A 55 -9.39 -1.77 4.82
C CYS A 55 -10.82 -1.73 5.36
N VAL A 56 -11.79 -2.30 4.64
CA VAL A 56 -13.18 -2.41 5.13
C VAL A 56 -13.25 -3.29 6.38
N ALA A 57 -12.59 -4.44 6.37
CA ALA A 57 -12.54 -5.33 7.53
C ALA A 57 -11.86 -4.67 8.74
N LEU A 58 -10.76 -3.96 8.53
CA LEU A 58 -10.04 -3.22 9.57
C LEU A 58 -10.86 -2.09 10.16
N LEU A 59 -11.54 -1.31 9.31
CA LEU A 59 -12.40 -0.23 9.79
C LEU A 59 -13.57 -0.81 10.61
N GLY A 60 -14.18 -1.90 10.15
CA GLY A 60 -15.21 -2.61 10.90
C GLY A 60 -14.70 -3.13 12.25
N ALA A 61 -13.50 -3.72 12.29
CA ALA A 61 -12.87 -4.17 13.52
C ALA A 61 -12.54 -2.99 14.46
N ALA A 62 -12.04 -1.88 13.93
CA ALA A 62 -11.73 -0.67 14.69
C ALA A 62 -12.98 -0.07 15.34
N ILE A 63 -14.07 0.05 14.58
CA ILE A 63 -15.38 0.53 15.07
C ILE A 63 -15.93 -0.42 16.15
N ASN A 64 -15.86 -1.73 15.91
CA ASN A 64 -16.41 -2.72 16.85
C ASN A 64 -15.64 -2.77 18.18
N THR A 65 -14.31 -2.65 18.12
CA THR A 65 -13.43 -2.74 19.29
C THR A 65 -13.21 -1.41 20.00
N GLY A 66 -13.43 -0.28 19.32
CA GLY A 66 -12.98 1.03 19.78
C GLY A 66 -11.44 1.13 19.86
N ASN A 67 -10.69 0.28 19.16
CA ASN A 67 -9.23 0.29 19.20
C ASN A 67 -8.66 1.30 18.18
N ASN A 68 -8.13 2.41 18.70
CA ASN A 68 -7.56 3.48 17.88
C ASN A 68 -6.30 3.09 17.09
N LEU A 69 -5.55 2.07 17.48
CA LEU A 69 -4.45 1.56 16.65
C LEU A 69 -4.94 0.89 15.37
N LEU A 70 -6.14 0.29 15.38
CA LEU A 70 -6.74 -0.25 14.17
C LEU A 70 -7.19 0.88 13.23
N TYR A 71 -7.66 2.01 13.76
CA TYR A 71 -7.93 3.21 12.97
C TYR A 71 -6.64 3.80 12.37
N LEU A 72 -5.55 3.85 13.15
CA LEU A 72 -4.23 4.30 12.66
C LEU A 72 -3.74 3.40 11.51
N LEU A 73 -3.83 2.08 11.69
CA LEU A 73 -3.44 1.11 10.67
C LEU A 73 -4.33 1.21 9.42
N PHE A 74 -5.64 1.37 9.60
CA PHE A 74 -6.57 1.65 8.51
C PHE A 74 -6.15 2.92 7.75
N GLY A 75 -5.87 4.03 8.44
CA GLY A 75 -5.43 5.28 7.83
C GLY A 75 -4.16 5.10 7.00
N LEU A 76 -3.15 4.41 7.53
CA LEU A 76 -1.88 4.13 6.83
C LEU A 76 -2.07 3.22 5.61
N LEU A 77 -2.93 2.20 5.69
CA LEU A 77 -3.23 1.30 4.57
C LEU A 77 -4.09 2.00 3.52
N ALA A 78 -5.12 2.75 3.92
CA ALA A 78 -5.98 3.53 3.03
C ALA A 78 -5.18 4.63 2.31
N ALA A 79 -4.18 5.23 2.95
CA ALA A 79 -3.27 6.21 2.37
C ALA A 79 -2.50 5.67 1.15
N SER A 80 -2.34 4.35 1.01
CA SER A 80 -1.63 3.75 -0.12
C SER A 80 -2.32 3.97 -1.47
N LEU A 81 -3.66 4.07 -1.51
CA LEU A 81 -4.43 4.34 -2.72
C LEU A 81 -4.18 5.75 -3.28
N PRO A 82 -4.40 6.86 -2.53
CA PRO A 82 -4.13 8.21 -3.02
C PRO A 82 -2.64 8.45 -3.30
N VAL A 83 -1.72 7.87 -2.49
CA VAL A 83 -0.28 7.94 -2.74
C VAL A 83 0.08 7.22 -4.05
N SER A 84 -0.44 6.01 -4.28
CA SER A 84 -0.23 5.26 -5.53
C SER A 84 -0.88 5.96 -6.73
N LEU A 85 -2.04 6.60 -6.55
CA LEU A 85 -2.74 7.34 -7.58
C LEU A 85 -1.92 8.57 -8.03
N SER A 86 -1.35 9.31 -7.09
CA SER A 86 -0.54 10.50 -7.34
C SER A 86 0.80 10.14 -7.97
N LEU A 87 1.56 9.23 -7.37
CA LEU A 87 2.91 8.90 -7.83
C LEU A 87 2.90 8.21 -9.21
N SER A 88 1.93 7.33 -9.48
CA SER A 88 1.78 6.70 -10.81
C SER A 88 1.47 7.72 -11.92
N LEU A 89 0.75 8.79 -11.61
CA LEU A 89 0.46 9.86 -12.56
C LEU A 89 1.73 10.63 -12.92
N PHE A 90 2.43 11.15 -11.91
CA PHE A 90 3.64 11.96 -12.09
C PHE A 90 4.70 11.21 -12.89
N ASN A 91 4.76 9.89 -12.72
CA ASN A 91 5.69 9.01 -13.41
C ASN A 91 5.49 9.00 -14.95
N LEU A 92 4.25 9.10 -15.44
CA LEU A 92 3.96 9.09 -16.89
C LEU A 92 3.69 10.47 -17.51
N LEU A 93 3.35 11.48 -16.69
CA LEU A 93 2.82 12.76 -17.17
C LEU A 93 3.80 13.53 -18.07
N ARG A 94 5.11 13.47 -17.78
CA ARG A 94 6.16 14.22 -18.50
C ARG A 94 6.97 13.37 -19.48
N LEU A 95 6.54 12.14 -19.76
CA LEU A 95 7.17 11.28 -20.76
C LEU A 95 6.63 11.59 -22.17
N ARG A 96 7.50 11.46 -23.16
CA ARG A 96 7.17 11.37 -24.58
C ARG A 96 7.80 10.11 -25.15
N ALA A 97 7.14 9.49 -26.12
CA ALA A 97 7.67 8.37 -26.87
C ALA A 97 7.70 8.73 -28.36
N SER A 98 8.73 8.29 -29.05
CA SER A 98 8.78 8.18 -30.51
C SER A 98 9.30 6.80 -30.90
N ILE A 99 9.04 6.39 -32.14
CA ILE A 99 9.38 5.06 -32.65
C ILE A 99 10.26 5.24 -33.87
N ASP A 100 11.26 4.37 -33.97
CA ASP A 100 12.02 4.08 -35.16
C ASP A 100 11.76 2.60 -35.53
N ALA A 101 11.05 2.39 -36.64
CA ALA A 101 10.68 1.07 -37.16
C ALA A 101 11.27 0.86 -38.57
N PRO A 102 11.76 -0.34 -38.89
CA PRO A 102 12.31 -0.64 -40.21
C PRO A 102 11.22 -0.61 -41.28
N GLY A 103 11.49 -0.09 -42.48
CA GLY A 103 10.50 -0.03 -43.56
C GLY A 103 10.08 -1.40 -44.13
N THR A 104 10.97 -2.40 -44.04
CA THR A 104 10.71 -3.78 -44.48
C THR A 104 11.24 -4.78 -43.44
N ILE A 105 10.48 -5.85 -43.20
CA ILE A 105 10.80 -6.94 -42.27
C ILE A 105 10.76 -8.25 -43.07
N GLN A 106 11.55 -9.27 -42.73
CA GLN A 106 11.47 -10.58 -43.39
C GLN A 106 10.78 -11.60 -42.49
N ALA A 107 9.81 -12.35 -43.02
CA ALA A 107 9.07 -13.35 -42.26
C ALA A 107 10.01 -14.44 -41.72
N GLY A 108 9.83 -14.79 -40.44
CA GLY A 108 10.65 -15.77 -39.72
C GLY A 108 12.02 -15.26 -39.24
N ILE A 109 12.41 -14.03 -39.58
CA ILE A 109 13.67 -13.41 -39.14
C ILE A 109 13.40 -12.39 -38.03
N PRO A 110 14.14 -12.42 -36.90
CA PRO A 110 14.01 -11.42 -35.86
C PRO A 110 14.33 -10.01 -36.37
N TYR A 111 13.47 -9.05 -36.04
CA TYR A 111 13.67 -7.63 -36.31
C TYR A 111 13.61 -6.81 -35.02
N THR A 112 14.17 -5.60 -35.06
CA THR A 112 14.19 -4.70 -33.91
C THR A 112 13.41 -3.42 -34.21
N VAL A 113 12.62 -2.97 -33.24
CA VAL A 113 11.97 -1.65 -33.23
C VAL A 113 12.56 -0.86 -32.08
N THR A 114 13.05 0.34 -32.36
CA THR A 114 13.63 1.22 -31.33
C THR A 114 12.58 2.22 -30.87
N VAL A 115 12.26 2.21 -29.58
CA VAL A 115 11.39 3.21 -28.95
C VAL A 115 12.27 4.21 -28.21
N HIS A 116 12.18 5.49 -28.60
CA HIS A 116 12.86 6.58 -27.93
C HIS A 116 11.95 7.18 -26.87
N LEU A 117 12.33 7.07 -25.61
CA LEU A 117 11.63 7.69 -24.50
C LEU A 117 12.34 8.98 -24.10
N HIS A 118 11.60 10.07 -24.01
CA HIS A 118 12.11 11.36 -23.59
C HIS A 118 11.38 11.85 -22.34
N ASN A 119 12.14 12.06 -21.25
CA ASN A 119 11.60 12.63 -20.02
C ASN A 119 11.84 14.14 -20.00
N ARG A 120 10.75 14.92 -20.04
CA ARG A 120 10.79 16.39 -19.93
C ARG A 120 10.76 16.89 -18.48
N GLY A 121 10.55 16.00 -17.52
CA GLY A 121 10.54 16.32 -16.10
C GLY A 121 11.94 16.51 -15.53
N ARG A 122 12.03 17.25 -14.41
CA ARG A 122 13.24 17.31 -13.57
C ARG A 122 13.48 15.99 -12.81
N ARG A 123 12.40 15.30 -12.44
CA ARG A 123 12.45 14.00 -11.71
C ARG A 123 12.58 12.83 -12.68
N ALA A 124 13.24 11.76 -12.25
CA ALA A 124 13.36 10.54 -13.03
C ALA A 124 12.03 9.76 -13.04
N ALA A 125 11.65 9.21 -14.19
CA ALA A 125 10.59 8.22 -14.27
C ALA A 125 11.16 6.83 -13.99
N ARG A 126 10.41 5.94 -13.34
CA ARG A 126 10.87 4.62 -12.91
C ARG A 126 9.88 3.51 -13.29
N ALA A 127 10.35 2.27 -13.41
CA ALA A 127 9.57 1.08 -13.79
C ALA A 127 8.53 1.33 -14.90
N VAL A 128 8.96 1.94 -16.00
CA VAL A 128 8.08 2.22 -17.14
C VAL A 128 8.05 0.99 -18.03
N ARG A 129 6.88 0.36 -18.15
CA ARG A 129 6.63 -0.73 -19.09
C ARG A 129 6.33 -0.16 -20.46
N VAL A 130 7.01 -0.64 -21.48
CA VAL A 130 6.86 -0.25 -22.87
C VAL A 130 6.31 -1.44 -23.64
N ARG A 131 5.16 -1.28 -24.28
CA ARG A 131 4.56 -2.26 -25.20
C ARG A 131 4.29 -1.57 -26.53
N LEU A 132 4.67 -2.21 -27.63
CA LEU A 132 4.32 -1.78 -28.98
C LEU A 132 3.03 -2.51 -29.39
N ILE A 133 2.02 -1.76 -29.82
CA ILE A 133 0.70 -2.30 -30.19
C ILE A 133 0.63 -2.43 -31.71
N THR A 134 0.31 -3.62 -32.21
CA THR A 134 0.12 -3.91 -33.63
C THR A 134 -1.30 -4.43 -33.86
N ARG A 135 -1.82 -4.40 -35.10
CA ARG A 135 -3.11 -5.06 -35.40
C ARG A 135 -3.07 -6.57 -35.25
N ARG A 136 -1.87 -7.16 -35.26
CA ARG A 136 -1.64 -8.61 -35.11
C ARG A 136 -1.37 -9.02 -33.66
N GLY A 137 -1.28 -8.08 -32.71
CA GLY A 137 -0.99 -8.36 -31.31
C GLY A 137 -0.20 -7.24 -30.63
N PHE A 138 0.82 -7.62 -29.86
CA PHE A 138 1.72 -6.67 -29.21
C PHE A 138 3.15 -7.22 -29.13
N LEU A 139 4.12 -6.32 -29.12
CA LEU A 139 5.53 -6.61 -28.91
C LEU A 139 6.01 -6.00 -27.60
N GLY A 140 6.83 -6.74 -26.86
CA GLY A 140 7.15 -6.46 -25.45
C GLY A 140 6.27 -7.26 -24.48
N PRO A 141 6.29 -6.96 -23.18
CA PRO A 141 6.78 -5.72 -22.56
C PRO A 141 8.30 -5.63 -22.40
N ALA A 142 8.84 -4.42 -22.58
CA ALA A 142 10.15 -4.06 -22.04
C ALA A 142 9.98 -3.17 -20.82
N LEU A 143 10.72 -3.46 -19.75
CA LEU A 143 10.73 -2.64 -18.56
C LEU A 143 11.95 -1.73 -18.57
N VAL A 144 11.72 -0.43 -18.38
CA VAL A 144 12.78 0.56 -18.16
C VAL A 144 12.80 0.93 -16.69
N GLU A 145 13.86 0.54 -15.98
CA GLU A 145 13.97 0.76 -14.53
C GLU A 145 14.02 2.24 -14.16
N ARG A 146 14.79 3.04 -14.92
CA ARG A 146 14.98 4.46 -14.66
C ARG A 146 15.20 5.24 -15.97
N ILE A 147 14.42 6.30 -16.14
CA ILE A 147 14.58 7.32 -17.18
C ILE A 147 14.93 8.62 -16.47
N PRO A 148 16.22 9.02 -16.44
CA PRO A 148 16.65 10.25 -15.76
C PRO A 148 15.86 11.49 -16.21
N GLY A 149 15.76 12.48 -15.32
CA GLY A 149 15.15 13.77 -15.68
C GLY A 149 15.88 14.42 -16.85
N ARG A 150 15.15 15.12 -17.72
CA ARG A 150 15.68 15.83 -18.90
C ARG A 150 16.52 14.98 -19.86
N SER A 151 16.37 13.64 -19.84
CA SER A 151 17.17 12.72 -20.65
C SER A 151 16.34 12.01 -21.73
N ARG A 152 17.04 11.34 -22.65
CA ARG A 152 16.46 10.41 -23.63
C ARG A 152 17.03 9.02 -23.40
N VAL A 153 16.17 8.00 -23.40
CA VAL A 153 16.56 6.59 -23.26
C VAL A 153 16.02 5.82 -24.46
N LYS A 154 16.86 4.97 -25.06
CA LYS A 154 16.48 4.09 -26.18
C LYS A 154 16.07 2.72 -25.63
N VAL A 155 14.94 2.20 -26.08
CA VAL A 155 14.44 0.88 -25.71
C VAL A 155 14.31 0.06 -26.99
N ILE A 156 15.02 -1.07 -27.05
CA ILE A 156 15.01 -1.94 -28.23
C ILE A 156 14.03 -3.09 -27.97
N LEU A 157 13.01 -3.19 -28.81
CA LEU A 157 12.04 -4.30 -28.80
C LEU A 157 12.37 -5.24 -29.95
N THR A 158 12.53 -6.53 -29.66
CA THR A 158 12.77 -7.56 -30.69
C THR A 158 11.46 -8.32 -30.95
N GLY A 159 11.08 -8.42 -32.22
CA GLY A 159 9.92 -9.17 -32.69
C GLY A 159 10.29 -10.17 -33.77
N CYS A 160 9.37 -11.10 -34.06
CA CYS A 160 9.47 -12.02 -35.19
C CYS A 160 8.07 -12.25 -35.74
N GLU A 161 7.82 -11.81 -36.96
CA GLU A 161 6.54 -12.05 -37.65
C GLU A 161 6.68 -13.31 -38.51
N THR A 162 5.76 -14.26 -38.35
CA THR A 162 5.70 -15.47 -39.19
C THR A 162 4.88 -15.23 -40.46
N ARG A 163 3.97 -14.26 -40.44
CA ARG A 163 3.06 -13.96 -41.55
C ARG A 163 3.55 -12.77 -42.39
N ARG A 164 3.61 -12.94 -43.72
CA ARG A 164 3.94 -11.86 -44.68
C ARG A 164 2.82 -10.81 -44.81
N GLY A 165 3.08 -9.72 -45.54
CA GLY A 165 2.14 -8.62 -45.77
C GLY A 165 2.30 -7.43 -44.83
N PRO A 166 1.42 -6.41 -44.92
CA PRO A 166 1.54 -5.19 -44.14
C PRO A 166 1.34 -5.45 -42.65
N LEU A 167 2.30 -5.05 -41.82
CA LEU A 167 2.20 -5.03 -40.37
C LEU A 167 1.80 -3.64 -39.92
N GLN A 168 0.55 -3.45 -39.53
CA GLN A 168 0.09 -2.16 -39.02
C GLN A 168 0.47 -1.99 -37.54
N ILE A 169 1.48 -1.15 -37.31
CA ILE A 169 1.83 -0.64 -35.98
C ILE A 169 0.83 0.47 -35.64
N VAL A 170 0.13 0.32 -34.52
CA VAL A 170 -0.88 1.27 -34.05
C VAL A 170 -0.24 2.35 -33.18
N GLY A 171 0.75 1.98 -32.36
CA GLY A 171 1.46 2.91 -31.49
C GLY A 171 2.16 2.25 -30.30
N VAL A 172 2.71 3.08 -29.41
CA VAL A 172 3.37 2.62 -28.17
C VAL A 172 2.46 2.87 -26.97
N ARG A 173 2.34 1.85 -26.12
CA ARG A 173 1.68 1.93 -24.81
C ARG A 173 2.73 1.93 -23.71
N LEU A 174 2.78 3.02 -22.95
CA LEU A 174 3.54 3.11 -21.71
C LEU A 174 2.64 2.73 -20.52
N GLY A 175 3.17 1.96 -19.57
CA GLY A 175 2.49 1.57 -18.35
C GLY A 175 3.38 1.73 -17.11
N THR A 176 2.79 1.98 -15.96
CA THR A 176 3.49 2.00 -14.66
C THR A 176 2.58 1.42 -13.58
N VAL A 177 3.19 0.76 -12.60
CA VAL A 177 2.53 0.27 -11.39
C VAL A 177 3.19 0.79 -10.09
N ILE A 178 4.20 1.66 -10.21
CA ILE A 178 4.86 2.31 -9.04
C ILE A 178 3.87 3.20 -8.27
N PRO A 179 4.01 3.30 -6.94
CA PRO A 179 5.07 2.71 -6.11
C PRO A 179 4.71 1.37 -5.49
N LEU A 180 3.42 1.15 -5.24
CA LEU A 180 2.93 0.05 -4.41
C LEU A 180 2.26 -1.05 -5.24
N GLY A 181 2.30 -0.98 -6.58
CA GLY A 181 1.69 -2.00 -7.43
C GLY A 181 0.16 -2.07 -7.38
N LEU A 182 -0.50 -1.17 -6.65
CA LEU A 182 -1.95 -1.16 -6.45
C LEU A 182 -2.70 -0.75 -7.71
N LEU A 183 -2.22 0.29 -8.40
CA LEU A 183 -2.87 0.88 -9.56
C LEU A 183 -1.99 0.77 -10.80
N GLU A 184 -2.52 0.18 -11.87
CA GLU A 184 -1.87 0.19 -13.18
C GLU A 184 -2.34 1.41 -13.98
N ARG A 185 -1.41 2.33 -14.27
CA ARG A 185 -1.69 3.48 -15.12
C ARG A 185 -1.05 3.31 -16.49
N ARG A 186 -1.82 3.64 -17.54
CA ARG A 186 -1.42 3.46 -18.94
C ARG A 186 -1.54 4.76 -19.72
N ARG A 187 -0.64 4.95 -20.69
CA ARG A 187 -0.65 6.07 -21.63
C ARG A 187 -0.30 5.56 -23.02
N PHE A 188 -1.04 6.00 -24.04
CA PHE A 188 -0.86 5.56 -25.41
C PHE A 188 -0.28 6.69 -26.27
N TYR A 189 0.61 6.35 -27.19
CA TYR A 189 1.22 7.25 -28.16
C TYR A 189 0.93 6.67 -29.55
N PRO A 190 -0.07 7.21 -30.28
CA PRO A 190 -0.41 6.73 -31.61
C PRO A 190 0.77 6.95 -32.55
N ALA A 191 1.18 5.92 -33.27
CA ALA A 191 2.26 5.95 -34.25
C ALA A 191 1.94 4.99 -35.39
N PRO A 192 1.10 5.42 -36.34
CA PRO A 192 0.79 4.61 -37.50
C PRO A 192 2.07 4.43 -38.32
N ALA A 193 2.59 3.21 -38.34
CA ALA A 193 3.64 2.79 -39.26
C ALA A 193 3.24 1.44 -39.85
N THR A 194 3.46 1.26 -41.15
CA THR A 194 3.05 0.04 -41.86
C THR A 194 4.27 -0.62 -42.50
N PRO A 195 5.22 -1.15 -41.70
CA PRO A 195 6.29 -1.95 -42.26
C PRO A 195 5.74 -3.13 -43.05
N LEU A 196 6.36 -3.42 -44.19
CA LEU A 196 5.97 -4.54 -45.05
C LEU A 196 6.77 -5.78 -44.66
N VAL A 197 6.08 -6.86 -44.26
CA VAL A 197 6.70 -8.15 -43.98
C VAL A 197 6.85 -8.92 -45.29
N LEU A 198 8.08 -9.01 -45.79
CA LEU A 198 8.49 -9.80 -46.95
C LEU A 198 8.35 -11.31 -46.66
N PRO A 199 8.05 -12.14 -47.67
CA PRO A 199 7.96 -13.59 -47.49
C PRO A 199 9.27 -14.21 -46.99
N ALA A 200 9.17 -15.37 -46.35
CA ALA A 200 10.33 -16.17 -46.02
C ALA A 200 10.97 -16.62 -47.33
N ALA A 201 12.26 -16.33 -47.53
CA ALA A 201 13.00 -16.72 -48.73
C ALA A 201 14.14 -17.67 -48.31
N PRO A 202 13.80 -18.94 -48.02
CA PRO A 202 14.78 -19.91 -47.54
C PRO A 202 15.84 -20.18 -48.60
N VAL A 203 17.09 -20.34 -48.15
CA VAL A 203 18.26 -20.59 -49.03
C VAL A 203 18.26 -22.02 -49.58
N CYS A 204 17.63 -22.95 -48.85
CA CYS A 204 17.37 -24.33 -49.26
C CYS A 204 15.87 -24.53 -49.42
N VAL A 205 15.46 -24.98 -50.61
CA VAL A 205 14.05 -25.19 -50.93
C VAL A 205 13.91 -26.63 -51.43
N LEU A 206 13.07 -27.44 -50.76
CA LEU A 206 12.66 -28.76 -51.26
C LEU A 206 11.65 -28.57 -52.39
N PRO A 207 11.75 -29.28 -53.53
CA PRO A 207 10.85 -29.12 -54.65
C PRO A 207 9.40 -29.37 -54.23
N LEU A 208 8.51 -28.40 -54.51
CA LEU A 208 7.06 -28.60 -54.47
C LEU A 208 6.62 -29.15 -55.84
N SER A 209 5.80 -30.20 -55.82
CA SER A 209 5.24 -30.79 -57.03
C SER A 209 4.23 -29.83 -57.68
N GLY A 210 4.54 -29.34 -58.88
CA GLY A 210 3.61 -28.58 -59.73
C GLY A 210 3.75 -27.05 -59.66
N GLY A 211 3.78 -26.41 -60.83
CA GLY A 211 3.63 -24.94 -60.98
C GLY A 211 4.86 -24.17 -61.48
N LEU A 212 6.03 -24.80 -61.64
CA LEU A 212 7.21 -24.13 -62.20
C LEU A 212 7.63 -24.74 -63.53
N ARG A 213 7.83 -23.89 -64.54
CA ARG A 213 8.55 -24.26 -65.76
C ARG A 213 10.04 -23.97 -65.53
N ASP A 214 10.86 -25.01 -65.48
CA ASP A 214 12.29 -24.87 -65.21
C ASP A 214 13.12 -24.60 -66.48
N GLN A 215 14.07 -23.67 -66.30
CA GLN A 215 15.28 -23.31 -67.06
C GLN A 215 15.15 -23.06 -68.57
N GLY A 216 14.79 -21.82 -68.93
CA GLY A 216 15.32 -21.22 -70.15
C GLY A 216 16.61 -20.47 -69.82
N GLN A 217 17.64 -20.59 -70.67
CA GLN A 217 18.72 -19.62 -70.71
C GLN A 217 18.28 -18.46 -71.60
N VAL A 218 18.53 -17.21 -71.19
CA VAL A 218 18.35 -16.07 -72.10
C VAL A 218 19.68 -15.84 -72.79
N PRO A 219 19.74 -15.92 -74.13
CA PRO A 219 20.92 -15.48 -74.87
C PRO A 219 21.14 -14.00 -74.55
N VAL A 220 22.35 -13.64 -74.12
CA VAL A 220 22.73 -12.24 -74.02
C VAL A 220 22.75 -11.68 -75.46
N PRO A 221 22.24 -10.46 -75.71
CA PRO A 221 22.27 -9.86 -77.04
C PRO A 221 23.68 -9.92 -77.63
N ALA A 222 23.80 -10.27 -78.92
CA ALA A 222 25.06 -10.30 -79.63
C ALA A 222 25.75 -8.93 -79.48
N GLY A 223 26.89 -8.90 -78.77
CA GLY A 223 27.63 -7.68 -78.44
C GLY A 223 28.12 -7.57 -76.98
N ALA A 224 27.71 -8.47 -76.07
CA ALA A 224 28.32 -8.53 -74.73
C ALA A 224 29.58 -9.39 -74.76
N VAL A 225 30.71 -8.78 -74.42
CA VAL A 225 32.05 -9.39 -74.38
C VAL A 225 32.10 -10.47 -73.29
N GLY A 226 32.06 -11.75 -73.69
CA GLY A 226 32.48 -12.86 -72.84
C GLY A 226 34.01 -12.87 -72.70
N SER A 227 34.53 -13.27 -71.54
CA SER A 227 35.99 -13.30 -71.27
C SER A 227 36.68 -14.59 -71.76
N GLU A 228 35.91 -15.62 -72.11
CA GLU A 228 36.43 -16.91 -72.58
C GLU A 228 36.09 -17.15 -74.05
N ASN A 229 37.11 -17.57 -74.80
CA ASN A 229 37.04 -17.85 -76.23
C ASN A 229 36.55 -19.31 -76.42
N ASP A 230 35.39 -19.50 -77.02
CA ASP A 230 34.68 -20.80 -77.15
C ASP A 230 34.92 -21.45 -78.53
N GLY A 231 35.40 -20.69 -79.52
CA GLY A 231 35.72 -21.22 -80.84
C GLY A 231 36.02 -20.17 -81.91
N LEU A 232 36.22 -20.64 -83.14
CA LEU A 232 36.32 -19.80 -84.34
C LEU A 232 35.25 -20.22 -85.34
N ARG A 233 34.38 -19.29 -85.73
CA ARG A 233 33.39 -19.53 -86.80
C ARG A 233 33.69 -18.69 -88.03
N ARG A 234 33.13 -19.08 -89.19
CA ARG A 234 33.21 -18.29 -90.42
C ARG A 234 32.49 -16.95 -90.20
N GLY A 235 33.16 -15.86 -90.53
CA GLY A 235 32.65 -14.51 -90.38
C GLY A 235 31.67 -14.11 -91.50
N SER A 236 30.67 -13.34 -91.12
CA SER A 236 29.72 -12.64 -91.99
C SER A 236 30.18 -11.19 -92.21
N SER A 237 29.69 -10.53 -93.27
CA SER A 237 29.89 -9.10 -93.50
C SER A 237 29.27 -8.20 -92.42
N GLU A 238 28.41 -8.75 -91.56
CA GLU A 238 27.77 -8.04 -90.44
C GLU A 238 28.55 -8.14 -89.12
N ASP A 239 29.63 -8.95 -89.06
CA ASP A 239 30.38 -9.17 -87.83
C ASP A 239 31.33 -7.99 -87.53
N ASP A 240 31.37 -7.55 -86.26
CA ASP A 240 32.23 -6.44 -85.83
C ASP A 240 33.71 -6.81 -85.97
N VAL A 241 34.44 -5.90 -86.63
CA VAL A 241 35.86 -6.02 -87.00
C VAL A 241 36.76 -6.38 -85.82
N ARG A 242 36.38 -5.97 -84.59
CA ARG A 242 37.13 -6.25 -83.36
C ARG A 242 37.10 -7.72 -82.93
N HIS A 243 36.15 -8.50 -83.43
CA HIS A 243 35.97 -9.91 -83.08
C HIS A 243 36.61 -10.85 -84.11
N ILE A 244 37.16 -10.33 -85.20
CA ILE A 244 37.86 -11.13 -86.21
C ILE A 244 39.20 -11.63 -85.64
N ASP A 245 39.44 -12.94 -85.72
CA ASP A 245 40.76 -13.48 -85.47
C ASP A 245 41.62 -13.32 -86.73
N TRP A 246 42.30 -12.18 -86.82
CA TRP A 246 43.09 -11.82 -87.99
C TRP A 246 44.17 -12.85 -88.32
N LYS A 247 44.77 -13.48 -87.31
CA LYS A 247 45.83 -14.47 -87.51
C LYS A 247 45.31 -15.76 -88.15
N SER A 248 44.16 -16.25 -87.68
CA SER A 248 43.52 -17.45 -88.22
C SER A 248 42.88 -17.18 -89.58
N THR A 249 42.30 -15.99 -89.76
CA THR A 249 41.75 -15.50 -91.02
C THR A 249 42.83 -15.44 -92.10
N ALA A 250 43.98 -14.81 -91.80
CA ALA A 250 45.09 -14.70 -92.73
C ALA A 250 45.69 -16.06 -93.11
N ARG A 251 45.75 -17.02 -92.17
CA ARG A 251 46.26 -18.38 -92.44
C ARG A 251 45.35 -19.22 -93.32
N ARG A 252 44.03 -19.03 -93.23
CA ARG A 252 43.05 -19.91 -93.91
C ARG A 252 42.38 -19.25 -95.12
N GLY A 253 42.67 -17.97 -95.40
CA GLY A 253 42.09 -17.22 -96.52
C GLY A 253 40.58 -17.00 -96.42
N VAL A 254 40.02 -17.18 -95.21
CA VAL A 254 38.59 -17.12 -94.94
C VAL A 254 38.37 -16.32 -93.67
N LEU A 255 37.45 -15.36 -93.69
CA LEU A 255 37.10 -14.54 -92.52
C LEU A 255 36.69 -15.45 -91.36
N LEU A 256 37.41 -15.40 -90.24
CA LEU A 256 37.14 -16.17 -89.03
C LEU A 256 36.97 -15.23 -87.85
N VAL A 257 35.84 -15.35 -87.17
CA VAL A 257 35.44 -14.51 -86.03
C VAL A 257 35.51 -15.36 -84.77
N ARG A 258 36.08 -14.79 -83.70
CA ARG A 258 36.12 -15.37 -82.36
C ARG A 258 34.71 -15.49 -81.81
N GLU A 259 34.31 -16.71 -81.52
CA GLU A 259 33.06 -17.00 -80.84
C GLU A 259 33.34 -16.99 -79.33
N THR A 260 32.77 -16.02 -78.62
CA THR A 260 32.87 -15.92 -77.16
C THR A 260 31.75 -16.75 -76.53
N ALA A 261 32.07 -17.52 -75.49
CA ALA A 261 31.06 -18.25 -74.73
C ALA A 261 30.01 -17.24 -74.22
N GLY A 262 28.78 -17.37 -74.69
CA GLY A 262 27.69 -16.49 -74.24
C GLY A 262 27.48 -16.67 -72.74
N GLU A 263 27.58 -15.59 -71.95
CA GLU A 263 27.20 -15.63 -70.53
C GLU A 263 25.70 -15.94 -70.41
N SER A 264 25.32 -17.21 -70.39
CA SER A 264 23.93 -17.59 -70.24
C SER A 264 23.45 -17.23 -68.83
N ARG A 265 22.56 -16.25 -68.75
CA ARG A 265 21.94 -15.88 -67.48
C ARG A 265 20.74 -16.80 -67.23
N PRO A 266 20.67 -17.44 -66.04
CA PRO A 266 19.54 -18.31 -65.73
C PRO A 266 18.25 -17.50 -65.69
N ARG A 267 17.21 -17.94 -66.42
CA ARG A 267 15.87 -17.35 -66.35
C ARG A 267 14.90 -18.26 -65.63
N LEU A 268 14.22 -17.70 -64.64
CA LEU A 268 13.13 -18.35 -63.91
C LEU A 268 11.81 -17.70 -64.32
N THR A 269 10.84 -18.51 -64.77
CA THR A 269 9.46 -18.05 -64.96
C THR A 269 8.60 -18.56 -63.82
N MET A 270 7.96 -17.64 -63.11
CA MET A 270 7.04 -17.91 -62.01
C MET A 270 5.63 -17.56 -62.45
N ASP A 271 4.73 -18.53 -62.43
CA ASP A 271 3.31 -18.31 -62.67
C ASP A 271 2.56 -18.53 -61.36
N LEU A 272 1.92 -17.48 -60.86
CA LEU A 272 1.28 -17.46 -59.54
C LEU A 272 -0.21 -17.27 -59.72
N CYS A 273 -1.01 -18.22 -59.22
CA CYS A 273 -2.46 -18.10 -59.19
C CYS A 273 -2.93 -17.64 -57.81
N THR A 274 -3.65 -16.51 -57.74
CA THR A 274 -4.23 -15.99 -56.50
C THR A 274 -5.58 -16.64 -56.18
N GLN A 275 -6.34 -17.05 -57.20
CA GLN A 275 -7.61 -17.73 -57.04
C GLN A 275 -7.39 -19.18 -56.58
N ARG A 276 -8.05 -19.60 -55.50
CA ARG A 276 -7.88 -20.94 -54.92
C ARG A 276 -9.22 -21.63 -54.72
N THR A 277 -9.22 -22.94 -54.97
CA THR A 277 -10.37 -23.84 -54.78
C THR A 277 -10.12 -24.81 -53.63
N GLY A 278 -11.19 -25.37 -53.04
CA GLY A 278 -11.11 -26.29 -51.90
C GLY A 278 -11.27 -25.61 -50.53
N ASP A 279 -10.83 -26.29 -49.47
CA ASP A 279 -10.94 -25.78 -48.09
C ASP A 279 -10.18 -24.44 -47.93
N PRO A 280 -10.86 -23.34 -47.53
CA PRO A 280 -10.25 -22.02 -47.41
C PRO A 280 -9.00 -21.95 -46.52
N HIS A 281 -8.93 -22.74 -45.44
CA HIS A 281 -7.79 -22.75 -44.52
C HIS A 281 -6.60 -23.50 -45.12
N LEU A 282 -6.82 -24.69 -45.68
CA LEU A 282 -5.77 -25.47 -46.32
C LEU A 282 -5.25 -24.78 -47.59
N ALA A 283 -6.13 -24.20 -48.40
CA ALA A 283 -5.79 -23.40 -49.57
C ALA A 283 -4.89 -22.21 -49.21
N ARG A 284 -5.19 -21.52 -48.10
CA ARG A 284 -4.36 -20.43 -47.57
C ARG A 284 -2.97 -20.93 -47.14
N ILE A 285 -2.89 -22.04 -46.41
CA ILE A 285 -1.60 -22.61 -45.97
C ILE A 285 -0.75 -23.02 -47.17
N ALA A 286 -1.35 -23.68 -48.16
CA ALA A 286 -0.68 -24.06 -49.40
C ALA A 286 -0.14 -22.83 -50.15
N PHE A 287 -0.96 -21.78 -50.27
CA PHE A 287 -0.55 -20.50 -50.87
C PHE A 287 0.65 -19.86 -50.17
N GLU A 288 0.66 -19.81 -48.83
CA GLU A 288 1.78 -19.23 -48.07
C GLU A 288 3.09 -20.05 -48.25
N ARG A 289 2.98 -21.38 -48.37
CA ARG A 289 4.12 -22.26 -48.68
C ARG A 289 4.65 -22.03 -50.09
N GLU A 290 3.75 -21.94 -51.08
CA GLU A 290 4.08 -21.66 -52.47
C GLU A 290 4.80 -20.31 -52.62
N ILE A 291 4.27 -19.24 -52.01
CA ILE A 291 4.93 -17.91 -52.03
C ILE A 291 6.34 -17.97 -51.42
N SER A 292 6.51 -18.68 -50.30
CA SER A 292 7.82 -18.81 -49.64
C SER A 292 8.80 -19.64 -50.50
N TYR A 293 8.31 -20.69 -51.15
CA TYR A 293 9.07 -21.52 -52.09
C TYR A 293 9.58 -20.69 -53.28
N HIS A 294 8.68 -19.94 -53.93
CA HIS A 294 9.01 -19.08 -55.06
C HIS A 294 9.97 -17.95 -54.66
N ALA A 295 9.79 -17.35 -53.49
CA ALA A 295 10.71 -16.33 -52.97
C ALA A 295 12.13 -16.88 -52.78
N GLY A 296 12.28 -18.12 -52.29
CA GLY A 296 13.58 -18.77 -52.14
C GLY A 296 14.27 -19.05 -53.48
N ARG A 297 13.54 -19.54 -54.49
CA ARG A 297 14.08 -19.78 -55.84
C ARG A 297 14.43 -18.48 -56.57
N ALA A 298 13.55 -17.50 -56.55
CA ALA A 298 13.78 -16.19 -57.16
C ALA A 298 15.02 -15.50 -56.57
N ARG A 299 15.21 -15.61 -55.25
CA ARG A 299 16.42 -15.14 -54.58
C ARG A 299 17.68 -15.77 -55.17
N ARG A 300 17.73 -17.10 -55.28
CA ARG A 300 18.89 -17.81 -55.86
C ARG A 300 19.18 -17.37 -57.29
N THR A 301 18.17 -17.30 -58.15
CA THR A 301 18.32 -16.90 -59.56
C THR A 301 18.77 -15.44 -59.72
N LEU A 302 18.23 -14.52 -58.93
CA LEU A 302 18.61 -13.10 -59.02
C LEU A 302 19.98 -12.82 -58.39
N GLU A 303 20.33 -13.49 -57.28
CA GLU A 303 21.65 -13.39 -56.66
C GLU A 303 22.76 -13.93 -57.58
N SER A 304 22.46 -14.93 -58.43
CA SER A 304 23.38 -15.43 -59.46
C SER A 304 23.40 -14.59 -60.75
N GLY A 305 22.87 -13.37 -60.74
CA GLY A 305 22.85 -12.48 -61.93
C GLY A 305 21.79 -12.81 -62.98
N GLY A 306 20.90 -13.76 -62.69
CA GLY A 306 19.83 -14.21 -63.58
C GLY A 306 18.64 -13.25 -63.73
N GLN A 307 17.64 -13.70 -64.48
CA GLN A 307 16.38 -12.99 -64.72
C GLN A 307 15.20 -13.77 -64.13
N VAL A 308 14.27 -13.08 -63.49
CA VAL A 308 13.00 -13.67 -63.03
C VAL A 308 11.84 -12.99 -63.72
N LEU A 309 11.04 -13.76 -64.45
CA LEU A 309 9.76 -13.34 -65.00
C LEU A 309 8.65 -13.82 -64.07
N MET A 310 7.85 -12.90 -63.54
CA MET A 310 6.71 -13.19 -62.69
C MET A 310 5.43 -12.86 -63.45
N THR A 311 4.52 -13.82 -63.54
CA THR A 311 3.15 -13.66 -64.03
C THR A 311 2.19 -13.95 -62.88
N VAL A 312 1.18 -13.11 -62.69
CA VAL A 312 0.11 -13.32 -61.71
C VAL A 312 -1.21 -13.42 -62.46
N ASP A 313 -1.95 -14.52 -62.23
CA ASP A 313 -3.25 -14.82 -62.85
C ASP A 313 -3.27 -14.63 -64.38
N GLY A 314 -2.16 -14.96 -65.06
CA GLY A 314 -2.01 -14.87 -66.52
C GLY A 314 -1.94 -13.46 -67.11
N ALA A 315 -2.25 -12.40 -66.36
CA ALA A 315 -2.40 -11.03 -66.89
C ALA A 315 -1.29 -10.06 -66.46
N ASP A 316 -0.81 -10.14 -65.21
CA ASP A 316 0.17 -9.19 -64.66
C ASP A 316 1.60 -9.74 -64.77
N ARG A 317 2.28 -9.39 -65.86
CA ARG A 317 3.61 -9.89 -66.22
C ARG A 317 4.70 -8.84 -65.94
N ARG A 318 5.71 -9.20 -65.14
CA ARG A 318 6.87 -8.33 -64.83
C ARG A 318 8.18 -9.08 -64.83
N THR A 319 9.24 -8.40 -65.25
CA THR A 319 10.60 -8.95 -65.30
C THR A 319 11.50 -8.26 -64.29
N PHE A 320 12.30 -9.05 -63.58
CA PHE A 320 13.28 -8.61 -62.59
C PHE A 320 14.66 -9.13 -62.97
N ASN A 321 15.68 -8.28 -62.95
CA ASN A 321 17.02 -8.61 -63.43
C ASN A 321 18.06 -8.44 -62.32
N GLY A 322 18.92 -9.45 -62.16
CA GLY A 322 20.06 -9.43 -61.24
C GLY A 322 19.71 -9.15 -59.78
N PRO A 323 20.71 -8.95 -58.91
CA PRO A 323 20.50 -8.79 -57.47
C PRO A 323 19.61 -7.58 -57.11
N ALA A 324 19.63 -6.52 -57.92
CA ALA A 324 18.81 -5.33 -57.73
C ALA A 324 17.30 -5.57 -57.94
N GLY A 325 16.93 -6.62 -58.70
CA GLY A 325 15.55 -7.02 -58.93
C GLY A 325 14.88 -7.74 -57.75
N LEU A 326 15.65 -8.21 -56.76
CA LEU A 326 15.12 -9.02 -55.66
C LEU A 326 14.23 -8.24 -54.69
N PRO A 327 14.60 -7.04 -54.19
CA PRO A 327 13.72 -6.26 -53.31
C PRO A 327 12.33 -5.94 -53.90
N PRO A 328 12.19 -5.44 -55.16
CA PRO A 328 10.87 -5.17 -55.72
C PRO A 328 10.05 -6.44 -56.00
N LEU A 329 10.69 -7.56 -56.35
CA LEU A 329 10.01 -8.86 -56.48
C LEU A 329 9.44 -9.32 -55.13
N LEU A 330 10.23 -9.31 -54.07
CA LEU A 330 9.77 -9.71 -52.73
C LEU A 330 8.67 -8.80 -52.19
N ARG A 331 8.70 -7.49 -52.50
CA ARG A 331 7.62 -6.56 -52.16
C ARG A 331 6.31 -6.94 -52.87
N ARG A 332 6.37 -7.34 -54.14
CA ARG A 332 5.17 -7.78 -54.88
C ARG A 332 4.61 -9.07 -54.29
N LEU A 333 5.46 -10.07 -54.05
CA LEU A 333 5.06 -11.32 -53.38
C LEU A 333 4.47 -11.09 -51.98
N ALA A 334 4.95 -10.08 -51.24
CA ALA A 334 4.42 -9.74 -49.92
C ALA A 334 2.99 -9.19 -49.96
N LEU A 335 2.57 -8.59 -51.08
CA LEU A 335 1.25 -7.95 -51.24
C LEU A 335 0.19 -8.89 -51.85
N LEU A 336 0.59 -10.03 -52.39
CA LEU A 336 -0.35 -11.01 -52.95
C LEU A 336 -1.21 -11.64 -51.85
N GLU A 337 -2.51 -11.71 -52.05
CA GLU A 337 -3.45 -12.34 -51.13
C GLU A 337 -4.29 -13.35 -51.92
N PRO A 338 -4.55 -14.55 -51.39
CA PRO A 338 -5.35 -15.54 -52.09
C PRO A 338 -6.84 -15.23 -51.97
N THR A 339 -7.55 -15.46 -53.06
CA THR A 339 -9.00 -15.24 -53.21
C THR A 339 -9.73 -16.56 -53.40
N GLY A 340 -10.98 -16.62 -52.97
CA GLY A 340 -11.89 -17.72 -53.29
C GLY A 340 -12.41 -17.62 -54.73
N PRO A 341 -13.19 -18.62 -55.18
CA PRO A 341 -13.80 -18.60 -56.51
C PRO A 341 -14.72 -17.40 -56.74
N ASP A 342 -15.30 -16.86 -55.66
CA ASP A 342 -16.16 -15.68 -55.59
C ASP A 342 -15.41 -14.34 -55.59
N GLY A 343 -14.07 -14.36 -55.73
CA GLY A 343 -13.22 -13.17 -55.73
C GLY A 343 -13.01 -12.55 -54.33
N ARG A 344 -13.55 -13.15 -53.27
CA ARG A 344 -13.35 -12.67 -51.89
C ARG A 344 -12.04 -13.18 -51.32
N LEU A 345 -11.39 -12.38 -50.48
CA LEU A 345 -10.16 -12.80 -49.79
C LEU A 345 -10.42 -14.01 -48.89
N LEU A 346 -9.58 -15.04 -49.00
CA LEU A 346 -9.69 -16.19 -48.11
C LEU A 346 -9.46 -15.78 -46.65
N PRO A 347 -10.26 -16.30 -45.70
CA PRO A 347 -10.17 -15.95 -44.31
C PRO A 347 -8.78 -16.26 -43.76
N VAL A 348 -8.24 -15.32 -43.00
CA VAL A 348 -7.02 -15.54 -42.25
C VAL A 348 -7.36 -16.47 -41.09
N PRO A 349 -6.67 -17.61 -40.91
CA PRO A 349 -6.83 -18.43 -39.72
C PRO A 349 -6.71 -17.54 -38.48
N ALA A 350 -7.68 -17.62 -37.58
CA ALA A 350 -7.71 -16.83 -36.35
C ALA A 350 -6.63 -17.36 -35.38
N ALA A 351 -5.36 -17.04 -35.68
CA ALA A 351 -4.15 -17.41 -34.97
C ALA A 351 -4.12 -18.86 -34.44
N ASP A 352 -3.17 -19.64 -34.95
CA ASP A 352 -2.52 -20.69 -34.17
C ASP A 352 -2.35 -20.25 -32.71
N ARG A 353 -3.24 -20.76 -31.85
CA ARG A 353 -2.99 -20.96 -30.43
C ARG A 353 -2.01 -22.13 -30.23
N VAL A 354 -1.37 -22.61 -31.30
CA VAL A 354 -0.18 -23.43 -31.20
C VAL A 354 0.92 -22.55 -30.64
N ARG A 355 0.99 -22.55 -29.30
CA ARG A 355 2.23 -22.28 -28.59
C ARG A 355 3.25 -23.25 -29.17
N VAL A 356 4.04 -22.84 -30.15
CA VAL A 356 5.25 -23.58 -30.48
C VAL A 356 6.04 -23.60 -29.17
N PRO A 357 6.28 -24.78 -28.56
CA PRO A 357 7.12 -24.86 -27.39
C PRO A 357 8.53 -24.59 -27.92
N VAL A 358 8.89 -23.31 -28.00
CA VAL A 358 10.28 -22.93 -27.96
C VAL A 358 10.70 -23.37 -26.57
N THR A 359 11.36 -24.53 -26.48
CA THR A 359 12.09 -24.92 -25.28
C THR A 359 12.88 -23.69 -24.87
N PRO A 360 12.56 -23.06 -23.72
CA PRO A 360 13.34 -21.93 -23.28
C PRO A 360 14.75 -22.47 -23.12
N SER A 361 15.67 -22.07 -24.01
CA SER A 361 17.09 -22.19 -23.69
C SER A 361 17.22 -21.56 -22.32
N PRO A 362 17.76 -22.28 -21.31
CA PRO A 362 17.76 -21.80 -19.94
C PRO A 362 18.44 -20.44 -19.98
N LEU A 363 17.66 -19.39 -19.71
CA LEU A 363 18.24 -18.13 -19.29
C LEU A 363 19.17 -18.52 -18.15
N PRO A 364 20.45 -18.11 -18.15
CA PRO A 364 21.17 -18.13 -16.89
C PRO A 364 20.26 -17.42 -15.89
N PRO A 365 19.97 -18.00 -14.72
CA PRO A 365 19.20 -17.33 -13.69
C PRO A 365 20.04 -16.13 -13.29
N THR A 366 19.86 -14.99 -13.95
CA THR A 366 20.33 -13.73 -13.40
C THR A 366 19.59 -13.60 -12.07
N PRO A 367 20.28 -13.43 -10.93
CA PRO A 367 19.64 -13.38 -9.62
C PRO A 367 19.31 -11.92 -9.27
N PRO A 368 18.04 -11.49 -9.42
CA PRO A 368 17.47 -10.42 -8.61
C PRO A 368 16.62 -11.01 -7.46
N GLY A 369 16.41 -12.34 -7.41
CA GLY A 369 15.54 -13.01 -6.44
C GLY A 369 16.01 -12.95 -4.98
N ASP A 370 17.31 -12.84 -4.72
CA ASP A 370 17.88 -12.99 -3.37
C ASP A 370 17.59 -11.76 -2.49
N ALA A 371 17.70 -10.54 -3.01
CA ALA A 371 17.37 -9.34 -2.22
C ALA A 371 15.85 -9.18 -2.02
N MET A 372 15.05 -9.70 -2.96
CA MET A 372 13.59 -9.59 -2.98
C MET A 372 12.92 -10.52 -1.99
N SER A 373 13.43 -11.75 -1.89
CA SER A 373 12.99 -12.73 -0.91
C SER A 373 13.33 -12.27 0.52
N ARG A 374 14.54 -11.73 0.71
CA ARG A 374 15.02 -11.25 2.01
C ARG A 374 14.12 -10.18 2.62
N SER A 375 13.63 -9.19 1.87
CA SER A 375 12.77 -8.15 2.44
C SER A 375 11.40 -8.67 2.89
N ALA A 376 10.81 -9.63 2.17
CA ALA A 376 9.57 -10.28 2.59
C ALA A 376 9.77 -11.11 3.88
N PHE A 377 10.88 -11.85 3.98
CA PHE A 377 11.23 -12.62 5.17
C PHE A 377 11.58 -11.73 6.37
N LEU A 378 12.31 -10.64 6.16
CA LEU A 378 12.58 -9.66 7.20
C LEU A 378 11.28 -9.00 7.69
N ALA A 379 10.34 -8.69 6.79
CA ALA A 379 9.03 -8.16 7.18
C ALA A 379 8.26 -9.16 8.06
N LEU A 380 8.32 -10.45 7.72
CA LEU A 380 7.75 -11.52 8.55
C LEU A 380 8.44 -11.62 9.92
N GLY A 381 9.77 -11.52 9.97
CA GLY A 381 10.52 -11.48 11.22
C GLY A 381 10.12 -10.31 12.12
N VAL A 382 10.03 -9.10 11.56
CA VAL A 382 9.55 -7.91 12.29
C VAL A 382 8.14 -8.14 12.84
N ALA A 383 7.24 -8.71 12.05
CA ALA A 383 5.87 -8.97 12.47
C ALA A 383 5.80 -10.06 13.56
N ALA A 384 6.60 -11.11 13.47
CA ALA A 384 6.70 -12.15 14.49
C ALA A 384 7.28 -11.61 15.81
N THR A 385 8.33 -10.78 15.75
CA THR A 385 8.90 -10.12 16.93
C THR A 385 7.90 -9.17 17.57
N ALA A 386 7.14 -8.41 16.79
CA ALA A 386 6.09 -7.55 17.33
C ALA A 386 5.02 -8.38 18.07
N LEU A 387 4.53 -9.46 17.45
CA LEU A 387 3.52 -10.31 18.05
C LEU A 387 4.02 -11.01 19.33
N TYR A 388 5.29 -11.42 19.37
CA TYR A 388 5.93 -11.93 20.59
C TYR A 388 6.07 -10.84 21.67
N ALA A 389 6.54 -9.64 21.31
CA ALA A 389 6.74 -8.53 22.24
C ALA A 389 5.44 -8.07 22.93
N TYR A 390 4.29 -8.25 22.27
CA TYR A 390 2.96 -7.92 22.80
C TYR A 390 2.16 -9.16 23.22
N GLN A 391 2.86 -10.23 23.62
CA GLN A 391 2.28 -11.46 24.21
C GLN A 391 1.28 -12.21 23.33
N GLY A 392 1.28 -11.98 22.02
CA GLY A 392 0.48 -12.74 21.05
C GLY A 392 1.10 -14.08 20.63
N LEU A 393 2.40 -14.30 20.84
CA LEU A 393 3.05 -15.59 20.55
C LEU A 393 3.71 -16.16 21.79
N GLY A 394 3.50 -17.46 22.02
CA GLY A 394 4.30 -18.21 23.00
C GLY A 394 5.77 -18.30 22.59
N THR A 395 6.67 -18.33 23.59
CA THR A 395 8.13 -18.33 23.38
C THR A 395 8.61 -19.44 22.46
N VAL A 396 8.06 -20.66 22.59
CA VAL A 396 8.43 -21.81 21.75
C VAL A 396 8.10 -21.54 20.28
N VAL A 397 6.90 -21.05 19.99
CA VAL A 397 6.45 -20.75 18.61
C VAL A 397 7.30 -19.65 17.99
N PHE A 398 7.61 -18.61 18.78
CA PHE A 398 8.49 -17.53 18.34
C PHE A 398 9.91 -18.03 18.00
N LEU A 399 10.52 -18.86 18.85
CA LEU A 399 11.84 -19.45 18.60
C LEU A 399 11.86 -20.32 17.34
N VAL A 400 10.79 -21.07 17.07
CA VAL A 400 10.65 -21.88 15.84
C VAL A 400 10.57 -20.99 14.59
N LEU A 401 9.80 -19.91 14.62
CA LEU A 401 9.74 -18.95 13.52
C LEU A 401 11.09 -18.24 13.30
N LEU A 402 11.75 -17.83 14.38
CA LEU A 402 13.04 -17.14 14.33
C LEU A 402 14.14 -18.04 13.78
N THR A 403 14.22 -19.29 14.25
CA THR A 403 15.19 -20.28 13.75
C THR A 403 14.95 -20.58 12.27
N GLY A 404 13.69 -20.80 11.85
CA GLY A 404 13.35 -20.96 10.44
C GLY A 404 13.76 -19.75 9.59
N LEU A 405 13.61 -18.53 10.13
CA LEU A 405 13.96 -17.29 9.44
C LEU A 405 15.48 -17.19 9.27
N LEU A 406 16.24 -17.45 10.33
CA LEU A 406 17.71 -17.44 10.30
C LEU A 406 18.26 -18.46 9.31
N VAL A 407 17.69 -19.67 9.25
CA VAL A 407 18.09 -20.70 8.28
C VAL A 407 17.89 -20.24 6.83
N ILE A 408 16.76 -19.60 6.53
CA ILE A 408 16.46 -19.08 5.18
C ILE A 408 17.38 -17.91 4.81
N LEU A 409 17.63 -16.99 5.75
CA LEU A 409 18.53 -15.87 5.54
C LEU A 409 19.99 -16.32 5.37
N ALA A 410 20.44 -17.30 6.14
CA ALA A 410 21.79 -17.88 6.05
C ALA A 410 22.03 -18.58 4.70
N ARG A 411 21.00 -19.20 4.10
CA ARG A 411 21.05 -19.78 2.75
C ARG A 411 20.97 -18.72 1.63
N GLY A 412 21.12 -17.45 1.96
CA GLY A 412 21.06 -16.35 1.00
C GLY A 412 19.68 -16.11 0.39
N GLY A 413 18.62 -16.77 0.90
CA GLY A 413 17.30 -16.81 0.28
C GLY A 413 17.09 -17.93 -0.74
N ASP A 414 18.06 -18.86 -0.90
CA ASP A 414 17.92 -20.00 -1.81
C ASP A 414 16.94 -21.04 -1.25
N ARG A 415 15.89 -21.28 -2.04
CA ARG A 415 14.72 -22.11 -1.68
C ARG A 415 14.81 -23.53 -2.22
N ARG A 416 15.80 -23.81 -3.07
CA ARG A 416 15.86 -25.03 -3.89
C ARG A 416 16.44 -26.24 -3.16
N ALA A 417 17.02 -26.05 -1.99
CA ALA A 417 17.56 -27.12 -1.16
C ALA A 417 16.47 -27.74 -0.26
N HIS A 418 15.50 -28.43 -0.85
CA HIS A 418 14.61 -29.33 -0.11
C HIS A 418 14.84 -30.75 -0.62
N GLY A 419 15.12 -31.69 0.29
CA GLY A 419 15.27 -33.10 -0.01
C GLY A 419 13.99 -33.73 -0.58
N PRO A 420 14.08 -34.92 -1.19
CA PRO A 420 13.01 -35.54 -2.00
C PRO A 420 11.68 -35.82 -1.26
N TRP A 421 11.64 -35.68 0.07
CA TRP A 421 10.48 -35.96 0.92
C TRP A 421 9.58 -34.74 1.19
N GLY A 422 9.89 -33.55 0.64
CA GLY A 422 9.34 -32.28 1.13
C GLY A 422 7.84 -32.03 0.89
N ARG A 423 7.31 -32.22 -0.33
CA ARG A 423 6.01 -31.62 -0.67
C ARG A 423 4.80 -32.32 -0.03
N ARG A 424 4.76 -33.65 -0.05
CA ARG A 424 3.64 -34.43 0.51
C ARG A 424 3.59 -34.31 2.03
N LEU A 425 4.75 -34.41 2.70
CA LEU A 425 4.88 -34.25 4.15
C LEU A 425 4.37 -32.87 4.63
N TRP A 426 4.74 -31.80 3.91
CA TRP A 426 4.26 -30.45 4.25
C TRP A 426 2.76 -30.28 4.00
N HIS A 427 2.22 -30.85 2.91
CA HIS A 427 0.77 -30.84 2.69
C HIS A 427 0.01 -31.60 3.78
N THR A 428 0.50 -32.77 4.22
CA THR A 428 -0.11 -33.53 5.32
C THR A 428 0.02 -32.79 6.65
N ALA A 429 1.15 -32.17 6.94
CA ALA A 429 1.33 -31.32 8.13
C ALA A 429 0.40 -30.10 8.10
N GLY A 430 0.18 -29.50 6.91
CA GLY A 430 -0.77 -28.41 6.71
C GLY A 430 -2.21 -28.80 7.02
N VAL A 431 -2.65 -29.97 6.54
CA VAL A 431 -3.99 -30.49 6.84
C VAL A 431 -4.13 -30.83 8.32
N LEU A 432 -3.11 -31.47 8.92
CA LEU A 432 -3.13 -31.81 10.34
C LEU A 432 -3.18 -30.57 11.23
N ALA A 433 -2.42 -29.52 10.92
CA ALA A 433 -2.44 -28.27 11.67
C ALA A 433 -3.80 -27.55 11.55
N LEU A 434 -4.47 -27.61 10.39
CA LEU A 434 -5.82 -27.08 10.23
C LEU A 434 -6.83 -27.86 11.08
N LEU A 435 -6.71 -29.19 11.12
CA LEU A 435 -7.54 -30.04 11.99
C LEU A 435 -7.29 -29.77 13.47
N VAL A 436 -6.03 -29.57 13.89
CA VAL A 436 -5.67 -29.16 15.25
C VAL A 436 -6.27 -27.80 15.58
N PHE A 437 -6.19 -26.81 14.68
CA PHE A 437 -6.83 -25.50 14.87
C PHE A 437 -8.35 -25.61 15.03
N VAL A 438 -9.02 -26.37 14.16
CA VAL A 438 -10.47 -26.59 14.26
C VAL A 438 -10.82 -27.32 15.56
N ALA A 439 -10.01 -28.29 15.97
CA ALA A 439 -10.21 -29.00 17.23
C ALA A 439 -9.98 -28.09 18.45
N ASP A 440 -8.98 -27.20 18.38
CA ASP A 440 -8.67 -26.21 19.43
C ASP A 440 -9.83 -25.23 19.63
N LEU A 441 -10.38 -24.72 18.52
CA LEU A 441 -11.53 -23.81 18.52
C LEU A 441 -12.81 -24.48 19.05
N LEU A 442 -13.05 -25.75 18.72
CA LEU A 442 -14.32 -26.43 19.04
C LEU A 442 -14.30 -27.18 20.38
N PHE A 443 -13.16 -27.71 20.81
CA PHE A 443 -13.09 -28.68 21.93
C PHE A 443 -12.20 -28.24 23.10
N LEU A 444 -11.17 -27.41 22.89
CA LEU A 444 -10.16 -27.12 23.92
C LEU A 444 -10.46 -25.88 24.77
N ARG A 445 -11.65 -25.26 24.65
CA ARG A 445 -12.07 -24.04 25.39
C ARG A 445 -11.08 -22.87 25.34
N HIS A 446 -10.22 -22.78 24.32
CA HIS A 446 -9.32 -21.64 24.14
C HIS A 446 -10.06 -20.42 23.58
N ASN A 447 -9.59 -19.22 23.93
CA ASN A 447 -10.09 -17.97 23.35
C ASN A 447 -9.91 -18.02 21.82
N PRO A 448 -10.92 -17.69 20.99
CA PRO A 448 -10.79 -17.69 19.52
C PRO A 448 -9.62 -16.84 19.01
N LEU A 449 -9.18 -15.85 19.79
CA LEU A 449 -8.00 -15.05 19.53
C LEU A 449 -6.71 -15.88 19.55
N ASP A 450 -6.53 -16.71 20.57
CA ASP A 450 -5.32 -17.54 20.77
C ASP A 450 -5.21 -18.63 19.70
N ALA A 451 -6.34 -19.25 19.35
CA ALA A 451 -6.40 -20.19 18.23
C ALA A 451 -5.98 -19.50 16.91
N SER A 452 -6.45 -18.27 16.69
CA SER A 452 -6.12 -17.49 15.49
C SER A 452 -4.64 -17.10 15.44
N LEU A 453 -4.03 -16.77 16.58
CA LEU A 453 -2.59 -16.49 16.74
C LEU A 453 -1.73 -17.70 16.37
N ASN A 454 -2.12 -18.89 16.81
CA ASN A 454 -1.42 -20.13 16.47
C ASN A 454 -1.57 -20.50 14.99
N LEU A 455 -2.77 -20.31 14.41
CA LEU A 455 -3.01 -20.57 13.00
C LEU A 455 -2.16 -19.67 12.10
N ILE A 456 -2.08 -18.37 12.41
CA ILE A 456 -1.30 -17.44 11.58
C ILE A 456 0.21 -17.72 11.69
N ALA A 457 0.70 -18.10 12.87
CA ALA A 457 2.08 -18.53 13.08
C ALA A 457 2.39 -19.80 12.28
N PHE A 458 1.47 -20.77 12.26
CA PHE A 458 1.61 -21.96 11.43
C PHE A 458 1.66 -21.63 9.93
N ILE A 459 0.76 -20.76 9.45
CA ILE A 459 0.74 -20.33 8.04
C ILE A 459 2.06 -19.62 7.68
N ALA A 460 2.59 -18.78 8.57
CA ALA A 460 3.89 -18.14 8.41
C ALA A 460 5.01 -19.18 8.25
N LEU A 461 5.09 -20.15 9.16
CA LEU A 461 6.08 -21.23 9.12
C LEU A 461 5.96 -22.06 7.83
N PHE A 462 4.75 -22.47 7.47
CA PHE A 462 4.48 -23.23 6.25
C PHE A 462 4.93 -22.46 5.00
N LYS A 463 4.61 -21.16 4.94
CA LYS A 463 4.99 -20.31 3.80
C LYS A 463 6.50 -20.07 3.73
N MET A 464 7.19 -20.06 4.87
CA MET A 464 8.65 -19.94 4.90
C MET A 464 9.35 -21.11 4.19
N PHE A 465 8.89 -22.34 4.43
CA PHE A 465 9.54 -23.53 3.85
C PHE A 465 8.98 -23.97 2.49
N ASN A 466 7.75 -23.58 2.14
CA ASN A 466 7.11 -24.03 0.90
C ASN A 466 6.95 -22.93 -0.17
N SER A 467 7.58 -21.77 0.00
CA SER A 467 7.57 -20.68 -0.99
C SER A 467 8.51 -20.99 -2.16
N HIS A 468 7.97 -21.05 -3.39
CA HIS A 468 8.75 -21.35 -4.60
C HIS A 468 8.63 -20.26 -5.67
N ASP A 469 7.57 -19.46 -5.63
CA ASP A 469 7.29 -18.44 -6.65
C ASP A 469 7.22 -17.02 -6.06
N ALA A 470 7.36 -16.01 -6.92
CA ALA A 470 7.13 -14.60 -6.55
C ALA A 470 5.69 -14.32 -6.06
N ARG A 471 4.76 -15.25 -6.26
CA ARG A 471 3.39 -15.21 -5.69
C ARG A 471 3.40 -15.55 -4.21
N ASP A 472 4.23 -16.49 -3.79
CA ASP A 472 4.32 -16.93 -2.40
C ASP A 472 4.94 -15.82 -1.53
N ASP A 473 5.85 -15.01 -2.08
CA ASP A 473 6.42 -13.87 -1.35
C ASP A 473 5.36 -12.79 -1.04
N ARG A 474 4.38 -12.60 -1.94
CA ARG A 474 3.23 -11.73 -1.67
C ARG A 474 2.35 -12.26 -0.56
N GLN A 475 2.20 -13.58 -0.48
CA GLN A 475 1.46 -14.23 0.59
C GLN A 475 2.21 -14.09 1.92
N ILE A 476 3.55 -14.18 1.93
CA ILE A 476 4.37 -13.90 3.13
C ILE A 476 4.15 -12.47 3.62
N ILE A 477 4.17 -11.48 2.72
CA ILE A 477 3.88 -10.09 3.12
C ILE A 477 2.45 -9.95 3.66
N LEU A 478 1.47 -10.60 3.03
CA LEU A 478 0.09 -10.58 3.52
C LEU A 478 -0.04 -11.23 4.91
N VAL A 479 0.62 -12.36 5.15
CA VAL A 479 0.65 -13.01 6.46
C VAL A 479 1.31 -12.11 7.50
N SER A 480 2.46 -11.49 7.17
CA SER A 480 3.12 -10.53 8.06
C SER A 480 2.28 -9.29 8.33
N LEU A 481 1.48 -8.82 7.37
CA LEU A 481 0.52 -7.72 7.58
C LEU A 481 -0.54 -8.13 8.60
N LEU A 482 -1.14 -9.31 8.43
CA LEU A 482 -2.16 -9.82 9.37
C LEU A 482 -1.58 -9.99 10.78
N MET A 483 -0.31 -10.39 10.92
CA MET A 483 0.38 -10.41 12.22
C MET A 483 0.58 -9.01 12.81
N ILE A 484 0.90 -7.99 11.98
CA ILE A 484 0.98 -6.59 12.44
C ILE A 484 -0.40 -6.06 12.87
N VAL A 485 -1.47 -6.40 12.13
CA VAL A 485 -2.85 -6.08 12.51
C VAL A 485 -3.18 -6.68 13.88
N LEU A 486 -2.81 -7.93 14.09
CA LEU A 486 -3.09 -8.64 15.33
C LEU A 486 -2.26 -8.11 16.50
N ALA A 487 -0.99 -7.76 16.26
CA ALA A 487 -0.15 -7.06 17.23
C ALA A 487 -0.76 -5.69 17.62
N ALA A 488 -1.28 -4.93 16.65
CA ALA A 488 -1.98 -3.66 16.92
C ALA A 488 -3.26 -3.86 17.75
N ALA A 489 -3.94 -4.99 17.58
CA ALA A 489 -5.14 -5.32 18.36
C ALA A 489 -4.82 -5.65 19.83
N LEU A 490 -3.60 -6.11 20.12
CA LEU A 490 -3.17 -6.60 21.44
C LEU A 490 -2.41 -5.57 22.28
N THR A 491 -2.04 -4.42 21.73
CA THR A 491 -1.16 -3.44 22.39
C THR A 491 -1.74 -2.04 22.38
N THR A 492 -1.32 -1.21 23.33
CA THR A 492 -1.49 0.24 23.32
C THR A 492 -0.16 0.97 23.36
N ALA A 493 0.96 0.24 23.43
CA ALA A 493 2.28 0.82 23.67
C ALA A 493 2.83 1.60 22.47
N VAL A 494 3.46 2.76 22.73
CA VAL A 494 4.14 3.57 21.71
C VAL A 494 5.27 2.83 20.98
N SER A 495 5.84 1.80 21.62
CA SER A 495 6.87 0.95 21.02
C SER A 495 6.39 0.27 19.72
N PHE A 496 5.08 0.12 19.51
CA PHE A 496 4.47 -0.49 18.33
C PHE A 496 4.76 0.29 17.03
N VAL A 497 5.06 1.58 17.13
CA VAL A 497 5.41 2.41 15.96
C VAL A 497 6.66 1.88 15.25
N VAL A 498 7.64 1.34 15.99
CA VAL A 498 8.90 0.83 15.42
C VAL A 498 8.69 -0.39 14.51
N PRO A 499 8.04 -1.50 14.95
CA PRO A 499 7.77 -2.62 14.08
C PRO A 499 6.82 -2.26 12.94
N LEU A 500 5.83 -1.37 13.16
CA LEU A 500 4.92 -0.91 12.11
C LEU A 500 5.66 -0.19 10.97
N LEU A 501 6.50 0.79 11.30
CA LEU A 501 7.26 1.55 10.30
C LEU A 501 8.32 0.68 9.62
N SER A 502 8.96 -0.22 10.36
CA SER A 502 9.92 -1.19 9.82
C SER A 502 9.25 -2.14 8.83
N TRP A 503 8.07 -2.67 9.19
CA TRP A 503 7.26 -3.51 8.33
C TRP A 503 6.82 -2.76 7.06
N LEU A 504 6.30 -1.53 7.19
CA LEU A 504 5.91 -0.68 6.05
C LEU A 504 7.08 -0.44 5.10
N ALA A 505 8.28 -0.19 5.63
CA ALA A 505 9.47 0.03 4.83
C ALA A 505 9.89 -1.22 4.05
N LEU A 506 9.90 -2.38 4.71
CA LEU A 506 10.24 -3.67 4.09
C LEU A 506 9.20 -4.10 3.07
N ALA A 507 7.92 -3.93 3.36
CA ALA A 507 6.82 -4.23 2.46
C ALA A 507 6.85 -3.33 1.20
N ALA A 508 7.06 -2.02 1.38
CA ALA A 508 7.23 -1.09 0.26
C ALA A 508 8.46 -1.43 -0.60
N HIS A 509 9.57 -1.83 0.03
CA HIS A 509 10.79 -2.24 -0.67
C HIS A 509 10.58 -3.52 -1.49
N ALA A 510 10.00 -4.56 -0.89
CA ALA A 510 9.67 -5.82 -1.57
C ALA A 510 8.73 -5.59 -2.76
N GLN A 511 7.69 -4.78 -2.56
CA GLN A 511 6.72 -4.45 -3.61
C GLN A 511 7.35 -3.68 -4.78
N MET A 512 8.22 -2.70 -4.49
CA MET A 512 8.96 -1.99 -5.53
C MET A 512 9.83 -2.96 -6.32
N ALA A 513 10.55 -3.85 -5.65
CA ALA A 513 11.38 -4.83 -6.31
C ALA A 513 10.56 -5.79 -7.21
N TRP A 514 9.37 -6.24 -6.79
CA TRP A 514 8.48 -7.04 -7.66
C TRP A 514 7.95 -6.29 -8.87
N SER A 515 7.72 -4.98 -8.76
CA SER A 515 7.24 -4.17 -9.88
C SER A 515 8.20 -4.20 -11.09
N HIS A 516 9.46 -4.57 -10.83
CA HIS A 516 10.53 -4.66 -11.81
C HIS A 516 10.71 -6.02 -12.50
N LEU A 517 9.96 -7.06 -12.12
CA LEU A 517 10.02 -8.35 -12.80
C LEU A 517 9.22 -8.32 -14.13
N PRO A 518 9.80 -8.80 -15.26
CA PRO A 518 9.06 -8.96 -16.50
C PRO A 518 8.00 -10.06 -16.34
N LEU A 519 6.73 -9.67 -16.27
CA LEU A 519 5.61 -10.55 -15.95
C LEU A 519 5.00 -11.32 -17.13
N ASP A 520 5.51 -11.18 -18.36
CA ASP A 520 4.88 -11.80 -19.53
C ASP A 520 5.87 -12.67 -20.34
N ARG A 521 5.62 -13.98 -20.37
CA ARG A 521 6.23 -14.94 -21.30
C ARG A 521 5.53 -14.81 -22.67
N GLY A 522 5.78 -13.71 -23.38
CA GLY A 522 5.33 -13.53 -24.76
C GLY A 522 6.09 -14.42 -25.76
N HIS A 523 5.60 -14.50 -27.00
CA HIS A 523 6.22 -15.26 -28.09
C HIS A 523 7.62 -14.70 -28.42
N PHE A 524 8.67 -15.32 -27.89
CA PHE A 524 10.06 -14.94 -28.13
C PHE A 524 10.83 -16.10 -28.77
N CYS A 525 11.47 -15.85 -29.92
CA CYS A 525 12.45 -16.79 -30.48
C CYS A 525 13.86 -16.59 -29.86
N ARG A 526 14.14 -15.45 -29.20
CA ARG A 526 15.33 -15.18 -28.37
C ARG A 526 15.03 -14.14 -27.28
N PRO A 527 15.69 -14.20 -26.11
CA PRO A 527 15.51 -13.20 -25.05
C PRO A 527 15.97 -11.82 -25.54
N ALA A 528 15.11 -10.80 -25.36
CA ALA A 528 15.48 -9.42 -25.61
C ALA A 528 16.64 -9.03 -24.68
N ARG A 529 17.74 -8.51 -25.24
CA ARG A 529 18.82 -7.92 -24.45
C ARG A 529 18.36 -6.54 -23.96
N TYR A 530 17.95 -6.47 -22.70
CA TYR A 530 17.66 -5.22 -22.02
C TYR A 530 18.98 -4.54 -21.64
N ALA A 531 19.34 -3.45 -22.31
CA ALA A 531 20.40 -2.58 -21.84
C ALA A 531 19.84 -1.72 -20.69
N VAL A 532 19.86 -2.23 -19.46
CA VAL A 532 19.57 -1.45 -18.25
C VAL A 532 20.66 -1.73 -17.22
N GLY A 533 21.37 -0.67 -16.82
CA GLY A 533 22.55 -0.76 -15.97
C GLY A 533 22.26 -1.35 -14.59
N SER A 534 22.99 -2.42 -14.26
CA SER A 534 23.02 -3.11 -12.98
C SER A 534 23.49 -2.18 -11.86
N GLY A 535 22.57 -1.72 -11.02
CA GLY A 535 22.90 -0.96 -9.80
C GLY A 535 22.02 -1.37 -8.64
N ARG A 536 22.55 -2.24 -7.77
CA ARG A 536 21.86 -2.87 -6.61
C ARG A 536 21.37 -1.90 -5.52
N LEU A 537 21.69 -0.59 -5.56
CA LEU A 537 21.37 0.38 -4.49
C LEU A 537 20.29 1.44 -4.82
N ARG A 538 19.47 1.28 -5.86
CA ARG A 538 18.67 2.39 -6.43
C ARG A 538 17.24 2.59 -5.91
N TYR A 539 16.78 1.82 -4.91
CA TYR A 539 15.38 1.81 -4.46
C TYR A 539 15.08 2.44 -3.09
N THR A 540 16.10 2.86 -2.32
CA THR A 540 15.92 3.42 -0.97
C THR A 540 15.28 4.81 -0.94
N ALA A 541 15.71 5.71 -1.83
CA ALA A 541 15.14 7.06 -1.94
C ALA A 541 13.64 7.09 -2.34
N PRO A 542 13.14 6.35 -3.36
CA PRO A 542 11.71 6.32 -3.64
C PRO A 542 10.88 5.65 -2.56
N THR A 543 11.38 4.59 -1.91
CA THR A 543 10.68 3.95 -0.79
C THR A 543 10.53 4.95 0.35
N ALA A 544 11.58 5.69 0.71
CA ALA A 544 11.52 6.73 1.74
C ALA A 544 10.45 7.81 1.42
N VAL A 545 10.40 8.30 0.17
CA VAL A 545 9.36 9.27 -0.25
C VAL A 545 7.96 8.67 -0.21
N ALA A 546 7.81 7.40 -0.60
CA ALA A 546 6.52 6.71 -0.53
C ALA A 546 6.06 6.50 0.93
N ILE A 547 6.97 6.10 1.82
CA ILE A 547 6.70 5.91 3.25
C ILE A 547 6.34 7.25 3.89
N LEU A 548 7.09 8.32 3.63
CA LEU A 548 6.77 9.65 4.14
C LEU A 548 5.39 10.11 3.66
N GLY A 549 5.06 9.86 2.39
CA GLY A 549 3.73 10.13 1.84
C GLY A 549 2.63 9.29 2.49
N LEU A 550 2.89 8.00 2.78
CA LEU A 550 1.98 7.10 3.48
C LEU A 550 1.73 7.56 4.92
N VAL A 551 2.79 7.90 5.66
CA VAL A 551 2.69 8.38 7.05
C VAL A 551 1.95 9.71 7.11
N ALA A 552 2.29 10.68 6.24
CA ALA A 552 1.64 11.99 6.23
C ALA A 552 0.15 11.90 5.86
N MET A 553 -0.18 11.13 4.81
CA MET A 553 -1.58 10.92 4.41
C MET A 553 -2.33 10.04 5.42
N GLY A 554 -1.66 9.05 6.03
CA GLY A 554 -2.24 8.19 7.05
C GLY A 554 -2.57 8.95 8.32
N ALA A 555 -1.69 9.84 8.78
CA ALA A 555 -1.94 10.74 9.91
C ALA A 555 -3.10 11.71 9.61
N LEU A 556 -3.18 12.25 8.39
CA LEU A 556 -4.32 13.08 7.97
C LEU A 556 -5.63 12.27 8.01
N LEU A 557 -5.63 11.06 7.46
CA LEU A 557 -6.80 10.19 7.49
C LEU A 557 -7.19 9.83 8.93
N PHE A 558 -6.23 9.45 9.77
CA PHE A 558 -6.45 9.17 11.19
C PHE A 558 -7.18 10.33 11.88
N VAL A 559 -6.70 11.57 11.74
CA VAL A 559 -7.35 12.74 12.35
C VAL A 559 -8.76 13.01 11.80
N VAL A 560 -8.99 12.76 10.51
CA VAL A 560 -10.26 13.08 9.83
C VAL A 560 -11.33 12.00 10.01
N ILE A 561 -10.92 10.73 10.15
CA ILE A 561 -11.86 9.63 10.34
C ILE A 561 -12.46 9.73 11.74
N PRO A 562 -13.80 9.64 11.88
CA PRO A 562 -14.43 9.67 13.19
C PRO A 562 -14.04 8.41 13.99
N HIS A 563 -13.39 8.63 15.14
CA HIS A 563 -13.07 7.58 16.10
C HIS A 563 -14.29 7.32 16.96
N LEU A 564 -15.07 6.33 16.54
CA LEU A 564 -16.28 5.94 17.26
C LEU A 564 -15.86 5.08 18.46
N GLY A 565 -15.94 5.65 19.66
CA GLY A 565 -15.71 4.93 20.91
C GLY A 565 -16.81 3.88 21.14
N THR A 566 -16.40 2.66 21.53
CA THR A 566 -17.21 1.50 21.96
C THR A 566 -18.47 1.17 21.15
N GLY A 567 -18.42 0.05 20.44
CA GLY A 567 -19.41 -0.43 19.48
C GLY A 567 -20.88 -0.41 19.94
N THR A 568 -21.70 0.25 19.13
CA THR A 568 -23.17 0.16 19.12
C THR A 568 -23.68 -1.23 18.71
N PHE A 569 -22.82 -2.15 18.26
CA PHE A 569 -23.23 -3.39 17.59
C PHE A 569 -22.78 -4.72 18.22
N ALA A 570 -21.95 -4.76 19.27
CA ALA A 570 -21.70 -5.99 20.05
C ALA A 570 -20.90 -5.70 21.34
N PRO A 571 -21.50 -5.80 22.54
CA PRO A 571 -20.73 -5.75 23.77
C PRO A 571 -20.06 -7.11 24.02
N GLY A 572 -18.73 -7.17 24.07
CA GLY A 572 -18.06 -8.18 24.90
C GLY A 572 -16.97 -9.09 24.31
N VAL A 573 -16.61 -9.04 23.02
CA VAL A 573 -15.70 -10.08 22.46
C VAL A 573 -14.20 -9.71 22.46
N LEU A 574 -13.80 -8.43 22.61
CA LEU A 574 -12.40 -8.03 22.44
C LEU A 574 -11.88 -6.99 23.45
N ARG A 575 -12.32 -7.06 24.71
CA ARG A 575 -11.63 -6.37 25.82
C ARG A 575 -11.06 -7.39 26.79
N ALA A 576 -9.90 -7.95 26.45
CA ALA A 576 -9.01 -8.61 27.40
C ALA A 576 -8.15 -7.59 28.20
N GLY A 577 -8.51 -6.32 28.17
CA GLY A 577 -7.82 -5.23 28.85
C GLY A 577 -8.78 -4.14 29.32
N ALA A 578 -9.91 -4.51 29.92
CA ALA A 578 -10.57 -3.58 30.83
C ALA A 578 -9.57 -3.34 31.97
N THR A 579 -9.03 -2.13 32.03
CA THR A 579 -8.01 -1.70 32.99
C THR A 579 -8.52 -1.90 34.41
N SER A 580 -8.08 -3.00 35.03
CA SER A 580 -8.39 -3.39 36.40
C SER A 580 -7.42 -2.66 37.33
N GLY A 581 -7.77 -1.43 37.70
CA GLY A 581 -6.92 -0.57 38.54
C GLY A 581 -7.50 -0.18 39.90
N PHE A 582 -8.78 -0.43 40.16
CA PHE A 582 -9.41 -0.01 41.41
C PHE A 582 -10.44 -1.06 41.86
N SER A 583 -10.22 -1.60 43.06
CA SER A 583 -10.96 -2.71 43.65
C SER A 583 -11.63 -2.30 44.97
N GLU A 584 -12.69 -3.02 45.34
CA GLU A 584 -13.41 -2.84 46.62
C GLU A 584 -12.64 -3.40 47.83
N THR A 585 -11.53 -4.09 47.59
CA THR A 585 -10.61 -4.64 48.59
C THR A 585 -9.19 -4.34 48.15
N THR A 586 -8.30 -3.97 49.07
CA THR A 586 -6.90 -3.63 48.74
C THR A 586 -5.97 -4.54 49.53
N ARG A 587 -5.25 -5.44 48.85
CA ARG A 587 -4.18 -6.23 49.48
C ARG A 587 -2.87 -5.47 49.36
N LEU A 588 -2.05 -5.50 50.41
CA LEU A 588 -0.68 -4.96 50.38
C LEU A 588 0.08 -5.55 49.18
N GLY A 589 0.45 -4.68 48.24
CA GLY A 589 1.16 -5.02 47.00
C GLY A 589 0.36 -4.77 45.71
N ASP A 590 -0.96 -4.57 45.78
CA ASP A 590 -1.82 -4.50 44.58
C ASP A 590 -1.65 -3.18 43.78
N ILE A 591 -1.60 -2.02 44.44
CA ILE A 591 -1.48 -0.69 43.78
C ILE A 591 -0.13 -0.51 43.07
N GLY A 592 0.93 -1.21 43.48
CA GLY A 592 2.25 -1.10 42.83
C GLY A 592 2.21 -1.39 41.32
N ARG A 593 1.38 -2.36 40.90
CA ARG A 593 1.19 -2.70 39.47
C ARG A 593 0.35 -1.67 38.73
N ILE A 594 -0.62 -1.06 39.41
CA ILE A 594 -1.54 -0.07 38.85
C ILE A 594 -0.79 1.23 38.53
N LYS A 595 0.23 1.57 39.35
CA LYS A 595 1.12 2.71 39.12
C LYS A 595 1.86 2.66 37.77
N LEU A 596 1.98 1.48 37.13
CA LEU A 596 2.62 1.29 35.83
C LEU A 596 1.68 1.49 34.63
N ASP A 597 0.37 1.62 34.87
CA ASP A 597 -0.64 1.81 33.83
C ASP A 597 -0.90 3.32 33.61
N HIS A 598 -0.73 3.81 32.38
CA HIS A 598 -0.93 5.24 32.03
C HIS A 598 -2.26 5.53 31.34
N SER A 599 -3.16 4.54 31.27
CA SER A 599 -4.50 4.73 30.74
C SER A 599 -5.26 5.81 31.52
N ARG A 600 -6.06 6.59 30.79
CA ARG A 600 -6.90 7.63 31.35
C ARG A 600 -8.06 7.01 32.14
N VAL A 601 -8.33 7.59 33.32
CA VAL A 601 -9.44 7.21 34.19
C VAL A 601 -10.55 8.25 34.07
N MET A 602 -10.20 9.52 34.16
CA MET A 602 -11.16 10.61 34.08
C MET A 602 -10.52 11.92 33.68
N GLN A 603 -11.36 12.83 33.21
CA GLN A 603 -11.04 14.24 33.04
C GLN A 603 -11.87 15.07 34.00
N VAL A 604 -11.24 16.06 34.63
CA VAL A 604 -11.90 16.91 35.62
C VAL A 604 -11.68 18.38 35.33
N ARG A 605 -12.75 19.14 35.16
CA ARG A 605 -12.69 20.61 35.12
C ARG A 605 -13.04 21.15 36.50
N VAL A 606 -12.19 22.02 37.04
CA VAL A 606 -12.34 22.54 38.40
C VAL A 606 -12.50 24.05 38.38
N SER A 607 -13.51 24.54 39.10
CA SER A 607 -13.82 25.96 39.29
C SER A 607 -13.93 26.28 40.79
N GLY A 608 -13.26 27.34 41.27
CA GLY A 608 -13.27 27.75 42.69
C GLY A 608 -11.87 28.01 43.29
N ALA A 609 -11.82 28.48 44.54
CA ALA A 609 -10.59 28.85 45.25
C ALA A 609 -9.86 27.62 45.85
N ALA A 610 -8.52 27.66 45.82
CA ALA A 610 -7.54 26.65 46.26
C ALA A 610 -7.44 25.36 45.41
N GLN A 611 -6.63 25.42 44.34
CA GLN A 611 -6.31 24.30 43.43
C GLN A 611 -5.09 23.46 43.90
N GLN A 612 -4.68 23.56 45.17
CA GLN A 612 -3.48 22.91 45.69
C GLN A 612 -3.83 21.67 46.54
N ASP A 613 -3.22 20.53 46.19
CA ASP A 613 -3.44 19.19 46.81
C ASP A 613 -4.88 18.68 46.65
N LEU A 614 -5.34 18.58 45.39
CA LEU A 614 -6.57 17.89 45.01
C LEU A 614 -6.33 16.38 45.01
N ARG A 615 -7.20 15.63 45.69
CA ARG A 615 -7.20 14.17 45.73
C ARG A 615 -8.59 13.68 45.40
N TRP A 616 -8.71 12.86 44.38
CA TRP A 616 -9.97 12.29 43.93
C TRP A 616 -10.27 11.05 44.77
N ARG A 617 -11.04 11.26 45.82
CA ARG A 617 -11.42 10.22 46.78
C ARG A 617 -12.37 9.22 46.12
N GLY A 618 -12.02 7.93 46.21
CA GLY A 618 -12.87 6.81 45.78
C GLY A 618 -13.55 6.16 46.98
N MET A 619 -12.81 5.35 47.75
CA MET A 619 -13.34 4.64 48.92
C MET A 619 -12.47 4.81 50.15
N ALA A 620 -13.09 4.64 51.32
CA ALA A 620 -12.36 4.47 52.58
C ALA A 620 -12.65 3.07 53.15
N LEU A 621 -11.60 2.40 53.60
CA LEU A 621 -11.63 1.03 54.13
C LEU A 621 -11.39 1.08 55.65
N ASP A 622 -12.23 0.37 56.39
CA ASP A 622 -12.32 0.42 57.85
C ASP A 622 -11.71 -0.83 58.52
N HIS A 623 -11.73 -1.99 57.86
CA HIS A 623 -11.23 -3.25 58.42
C HIS A 623 -9.90 -3.70 57.81
N PHE A 624 -8.96 -4.11 58.65
CA PHE A 624 -7.65 -4.66 58.26
C PHE A 624 -7.44 -6.01 58.91
N ASP A 625 -7.13 -7.03 58.12
CA ASP A 625 -6.92 -8.41 58.59
C ASP A 625 -5.44 -8.78 58.86
N GLY A 626 -4.52 -7.85 58.60
CA GLY A 626 -3.07 -8.05 58.69
C GLY A 626 -2.37 -7.96 57.33
N THR A 627 -3.11 -8.17 56.22
CA THR A 627 -2.58 -8.08 54.86
C THR A 627 -3.48 -7.31 53.90
N THR A 628 -4.79 -7.32 54.15
CA THR A 628 -5.83 -6.83 53.25
C THR A 628 -6.74 -5.86 53.97
N TRP A 629 -7.00 -4.72 53.32
CA TRP A 629 -8.02 -3.77 53.69
C TRP A 629 -9.34 -4.12 53.01
N THR A 630 -10.41 -4.19 53.81
CA THR A 630 -11.76 -4.47 53.33
C THR A 630 -12.75 -3.50 53.97
N ARG A 631 -13.94 -3.42 53.37
CA ARG A 631 -15.04 -2.61 53.88
C ARG A 631 -16.01 -3.47 54.67
N THR A 632 -16.20 -3.15 55.95
CA THR A 632 -17.17 -3.82 56.85
C THR A 632 -18.44 -3.02 57.09
N ALA A 633 -18.44 -1.70 56.86
CA ALA A 633 -19.63 -0.86 56.95
C ALA A 633 -20.64 -1.20 55.82
N SER A 634 -21.62 -2.06 56.14
CA SER A 634 -22.52 -2.72 55.18
C SER A 634 -23.81 -1.96 54.84
N GLY A 635 -23.97 -0.71 55.29
CA GLY A 635 -25.12 0.13 54.93
C GLY A 635 -24.87 0.88 53.62
N LEU A 636 -25.71 0.65 52.62
CA LEU A 636 -25.83 1.52 51.44
C LEU A 636 -27.12 2.33 51.60
N ASP A 637 -26.98 3.63 51.78
CA ASP A 637 -28.11 4.55 51.83
C ASP A 637 -28.39 5.02 50.41
N TRP A 638 -29.44 4.48 49.79
CA TRP A 638 -29.85 4.82 48.43
C TRP A 638 -30.69 6.08 48.43
N PHE A 639 -30.36 7.03 47.55
CA PHE A 639 -31.13 8.25 47.35
C PHE A 639 -31.26 8.56 45.85
N SER A 640 -32.34 9.27 45.51
CA SER A 640 -32.63 9.76 44.17
C SER A 640 -32.31 11.25 44.06
N ALA A 641 -32.22 11.75 42.84
CA ALA A 641 -32.16 13.18 42.59
C ALA A 641 -33.43 13.90 43.08
N ASP A 642 -33.29 15.16 43.47
CA ASP A 642 -34.40 16.08 43.72
C ASP A 642 -35.07 16.56 42.41
N ARG A 643 -36.03 17.49 42.52
CA ARG A 643 -36.75 18.03 41.34
C ARG A 643 -35.85 18.79 40.36
N GLU A 644 -34.68 19.24 40.79
CA GLU A 644 -33.71 19.98 39.99
C GLU A 644 -32.58 19.08 39.45
N GLY A 645 -32.62 17.78 39.77
CA GLY A 645 -31.63 16.79 39.34
C GLY A 645 -30.43 16.65 40.28
N TRP A 646 -30.45 17.24 41.48
CA TRP A 646 -29.35 17.15 42.45
C TRP A 646 -29.56 15.99 43.43
N PHE A 647 -28.51 15.20 43.62
CA PHE A 647 -28.35 14.22 44.68
C PHE A 647 -27.67 14.89 45.89
N HIS A 648 -28.15 14.59 47.10
CA HIS A 648 -27.65 15.18 48.36
C HIS A 648 -27.19 14.09 49.34
N PRO A 649 -25.97 13.56 49.20
CA PRO A 649 -25.50 12.41 49.97
C PRO A 649 -25.61 12.60 51.50
N ARG A 650 -25.30 13.80 52.02
CA ARG A 650 -25.37 14.11 53.46
C ARG A 650 -26.72 14.64 53.97
N GLY A 651 -27.72 14.78 53.10
CA GLY A 651 -29.03 15.31 53.48
C GLY A 651 -29.03 16.76 54.02
N GLU A 652 -27.97 17.54 53.79
CA GLU A 652 -27.92 18.96 54.21
C GLU A 652 -28.77 19.83 53.25
N PRO A 653 -29.64 20.72 53.77
CA PRO A 653 -30.45 21.61 52.93
C PRO A 653 -29.61 22.65 52.18
N GLU A 654 -30.16 23.11 51.04
CA GLU A 654 -29.55 24.01 50.05
C GLU A 654 -29.04 25.35 50.63
N SER A 655 -29.56 25.77 51.79
CA SER A 655 -29.29 27.06 52.45
C SER A 655 -28.11 27.06 53.44
N SER A 656 -27.30 26.00 53.49
CA SER A 656 -26.14 25.98 54.41
C SER A 656 -25.01 26.89 53.90
N PRO A 657 -24.40 27.76 54.73
CA PRO A 657 -23.25 28.59 54.35
C PRO A 657 -22.03 27.79 53.84
N ARG A 658 -22.00 26.47 54.10
CA ARG A 658 -20.96 25.55 53.61
C ARG A 658 -21.15 25.21 52.12
N ALA A 659 -22.35 25.33 51.56
CA ALA A 659 -22.63 25.06 50.15
C ALA A 659 -22.19 26.20 49.21
N GLU A 660 -22.13 27.46 49.69
CA GLU A 660 -21.83 28.65 48.86
C GLU A 660 -20.34 28.85 48.55
N ALA A 661 -19.42 28.25 49.32
CA ALA A 661 -17.97 28.33 49.14
C ALA A 661 -17.32 27.00 48.67
N GLY A 662 -18.06 26.21 47.90
CA GLY A 662 -17.66 24.86 47.48
C GLY A 662 -16.76 24.79 46.24
N LEU A 663 -15.95 23.73 46.17
CA LEU A 663 -15.18 23.33 44.98
C LEU A 663 -16.12 22.69 43.96
N ILE A 664 -16.29 23.32 42.80
CA ILE A 664 -17.11 22.80 41.70
C ILE A 664 -16.22 21.96 40.77
N GLN A 665 -16.65 20.73 40.54
CA GLN A 665 -15.93 19.72 39.76
C GLN A 665 -16.85 19.16 38.69
N GLU A 666 -16.49 19.33 37.43
CA GLU A 666 -17.15 18.66 36.31
C GLU A 666 -16.28 17.47 35.91
N ILE A 667 -16.75 16.26 36.18
CA ILE A 667 -15.99 15.02 36.00
C ILE A 667 -16.60 14.25 34.84
N ARG A 668 -15.75 13.89 33.88
CA ARG A 668 -16.03 12.90 32.83
C ARG A 668 -15.22 11.65 33.14
N LEU A 669 -15.90 10.60 33.57
CA LEU A 669 -15.32 9.32 33.95
C LEU A 669 -15.33 8.38 32.74
N ASP A 670 -14.18 7.81 32.39
CA ASP A 670 -14.08 6.81 31.32
C ASP A 670 -14.73 5.48 31.78
N PRO A 671 -15.18 4.61 30.86
CA PRO A 671 -15.81 3.33 31.22
C PRO A 671 -14.93 2.51 32.17
N SER A 672 -15.46 2.13 33.32
CA SER A 672 -14.69 1.50 34.39
C SER A 672 -15.34 0.19 34.86
N ALA A 673 -14.51 -0.72 35.37
CA ALA A 673 -14.97 -2.02 35.88
C ALA A 673 -15.67 -1.92 37.26
N HIS A 674 -15.69 -0.74 37.88
CA HIS A 674 -16.19 -0.51 39.24
C HIS A 674 -17.38 0.44 39.29
N ARG A 675 -18.10 0.41 40.42
CA ARG A 675 -19.33 1.17 40.65
C ARG A 675 -19.10 2.50 41.38
N VAL A 676 -17.85 2.81 41.73
CA VAL A 676 -17.50 3.95 42.59
C VAL A 676 -17.36 5.21 41.75
N LEU A 677 -17.92 6.32 42.24
CA LEU A 677 -17.69 7.66 41.71
C LEU A 677 -16.59 8.36 42.51
N PHE A 678 -15.83 9.21 41.83
CA PHE A 678 -14.73 9.95 42.42
C PHE A 678 -15.11 11.41 42.64
N ALA A 679 -14.64 11.99 43.74
CA ALA A 679 -14.76 13.43 43.99
C ALA A 679 -13.61 13.91 44.86
N ALA A 680 -13.16 15.14 44.65
CA ALA A 680 -12.24 15.80 45.56
C ALA A 680 -12.96 16.34 46.79
N ALA A 681 -12.32 16.19 47.94
CA ALA A 681 -12.83 16.63 49.24
C ALA A 681 -14.15 15.92 49.64
N SER A 682 -15.04 16.58 50.38
CA SER A 682 -16.31 15.99 50.84
C SER A 682 -17.48 16.44 49.94
N PRO A 683 -18.09 15.54 49.16
CA PRO A 683 -19.26 15.86 48.33
C PRO A 683 -20.45 16.33 49.17
N VAL A 684 -21.08 17.42 48.74
CA VAL A 684 -22.31 17.96 49.36
C VAL A 684 -23.50 17.72 48.43
N ARG A 685 -23.33 18.03 47.14
CA ARG A 685 -24.34 17.76 46.11
C ARG A 685 -23.70 17.30 44.82
N LEU A 686 -24.41 16.45 44.09
CA LEU A 686 -23.98 15.87 42.82
C LEU A 686 -25.12 15.96 41.80
N ARG A 687 -24.81 16.20 40.52
CA ARG A 687 -25.79 16.16 39.42
C ARG A 687 -25.26 15.33 38.26
N SER A 688 -26.11 14.50 37.68
CA SER A 688 -25.80 13.75 36.45
C SER A 688 -27.07 13.43 35.68
N ASP A 689 -26.98 13.42 34.35
CA ASP A 689 -28.05 12.96 33.47
C ASP A 689 -27.88 11.47 33.09
N ASP A 690 -26.76 10.84 33.48
CA ASP A 690 -26.43 9.47 33.06
C ASP A 690 -26.93 8.39 34.03
N PHE A 691 -27.34 8.76 35.25
CA PHE A 691 -27.87 7.84 36.26
C PHE A 691 -28.95 8.49 37.13
N LEU A 692 -29.87 7.66 37.63
CA LEU A 692 -31.05 8.11 38.40
C LEU A 692 -30.96 7.80 39.90
N PHE A 693 -30.07 6.89 40.28
CA PHE A 693 -29.91 6.42 41.66
C PHE A 693 -28.44 6.46 42.05
N LEU A 694 -28.18 6.90 43.28
CA LEU A 694 -26.86 6.93 43.89
C LEU A 694 -26.97 6.40 45.31
N ALA A 695 -25.98 5.63 45.75
CA ALA A 695 -25.83 5.27 47.15
C ALA A 695 -24.62 5.98 47.75
N GLU A 696 -24.71 6.33 49.03
CA GLU A 696 -23.56 6.62 49.87
C GLU A 696 -23.38 5.46 50.85
N ASP A 697 -22.13 5.05 51.06
CA ASP A 697 -21.83 4.07 52.11
C ASP A 697 -21.51 4.73 53.46
N GLY A 698 -21.45 3.92 54.52
CA GLY A 698 -21.13 4.40 55.87
C GLY A 698 -19.76 5.07 56.04
N THR A 699 -18.91 5.07 55.00
CA THR A 699 -17.61 5.74 54.98
C THR A 699 -17.64 7.02 54.14
N GLY A 700 -18.70 7.25 53.37
CA GLY A 700 -18.91 8.38 52.48
C GLY A 700 -18.50 8.14 51.03
N ALA A 701 -18.37 6.89 50.58
CA ALA A 701 -18.10 6.55 49.19
C ALA A 701 -19.40 6.58 48.36
N LEU A 702 -19.33 7.13 47.14
CA LEU A 702 -20.46 7.25 46.23
C LEU A 702 -20.51 6.05 45.29
N ILE A 703 -21.62 5.30 45.30
CA ILE A 703 -21.74 3.99 44.65
C ILE A 703 -22.96 3.94 43.72
N LEU A 704 -22.73 3.52 42.48
CA LEU A 704 -23.77 3.31 41.47
C LEU A 704 -24.48 1.96 41.62
N PRO A 705 -25.73 1.80 41.15
CA PRO A 705 -26.45 0.52 41.19
C PRO A 705 -25.83 -0.56 40.29
N GLY A 706 -25.17 -0.17 39.19
CA GLY A 706 -24.53 -1.07 38.25
C GLY A 706 -23.19 -0.53 37.75
N ARG A 707 -22.43 -1.38 37.06
CA ARG A 707 -21.16 -1.00 36.44
C ARG A 707 -21.42 -0.20 35.16
N PRO A 708 -20.82 0.98 34.99
CA PRO A 708 -21.03 1.78 33.78
C PRO A 708 -20.33 1.16 32.58
N GLY A 709 -21.13 0.72 31.59
CA GLY A 709 -20.61 0.19 30.31
C GLY A 709 -20.16 1.27 29.32
N ARG A 710 -20.42 2.54 29.62
CA ARG A 710 -20.04 3.74 28.85
C ARG A 710 -19.47 4.79 29.81
N GLY A 711 -18.76 5.78 29.27
CA GLY A 711 -18.29 6.91 30.07
C GLY A 711 -19.48 7.69 30.66
N LEU A 712 -19.29 8.29 31.82
CA LEU A 712 -20.32 9.03 32.56
C LEU A 712 -19.85 10.45 32.80
N SER A 713 -20.79 11.41 32.78
CA SER A 713 -20.50 12.80 33.16
C SER A 713 -21.32 13.22 34.38
N TYR A 714 -20.67 13.84 35.36
CA TYR A 714 -21.33 14.33 36.56
C TYR A 714 -20.64 15.57 37.12
N THR A 715 -21.44 16.44 37.74
CA THR A 715 -20.96 17.64 38.43
C THR A 715 -21.05 17.42 39.92
N VAL A 716 -19.98 17.68 40.65
CA VAL A 716 -19.94 17.60 42.12
C VAL A 716 -19.58 18.95 42.70
N VAL A 717 -20.32 19.35 43.74
CA VAL A 717 -19.94 20.46 44.61
C VAL A 717 -19.48 19.88 45.94
N SER A 718 -18.25 20.18 46.33
CA SER A 718 -17.63 19.63 47.53
C SER A 718 -17.15 20.72 48.49
N THR A 719 -17.15 20.42 49.78
CA THR A 719 -16.56 21.27 50.82
C THR A 719 -15.12 20.88 51.05
N LEU A 720 -14.22 21.87 51.10
CA LEU A 720 -12.80 21.64 51.37
C LEU A 720 -12.58 21.21 52.83
N PRO A 721 -11.66 20.25 53.10
CA PRO A 721 -11.36 19.85 54.47
C PRO A 721 -10.70 20.99 55.24
N GLN A 722 -10.95 21.05 56.55
CA GLN A 722 -10.28 21.99 57.45
C GLN A 722 -8.79 21.64 57.55
N ARG A 723 -7.92 22.57 57.15
CA ARG A 723 -6.45 22.38 57.16
C ARG A 723 -5.74 23.26 58.18
N ASN A 724 -6.44 24.19 58.85
CA ASN A 724 -5.81 25.10 59.81
C ASN A 724 -5.31 24.32 61.04
N PRO A 725 -3.99 24.25 61.30
CA PRO A 725 -3.45 23.52 62.45
C PRO A 725 -3.98 24.01 63.79
N ALA A 726 -4.29 25.30 63.94
CA ALA A 726 -4.84 25.84 65.18
C ALA A 726 -6.23 25.25 65.49
N VAL A 727 -7.08 25.10 64.47
CA VAL A 727 -8.41 24.50 64.61
C VAL A 727 -8.29 23.01 64.92
N LEU A 728 -7.36 22.30 64.25
CA LEU A 728 -7.17 20.86 64.46
C LEU A 728 -6.54 20.52 65.83
N ARG A 729 -5.67 21.38 66.35
CA ARG A 729 -5.13 21.25 67.72
C ARG A 729 -6.20 21.50 68.79
N ALA A 730 -7.15 22.39 68.52
CA ALA A 730 -8.27 22.67 69.42
C ALA A 730 -9.41 21.63 69.35
N ALA A 731 -9.39 20.76 68.34
CA ALA A 731 -10.42 19.73 68.11
C ALA A 731 -10.21 18.52 69.02
N GLU A 732 -10.45 18.72 70.31
CA GLU A 732 -10.37 17.69 71.35
C GLU A 732 -11.76 17.35 71.90
N GLY A 733 -11.96 16.10 72.32
CA GLY A 733 -13.24 15.61 72.83
C GLY A 733 -13.41 14.10 72.68
N PRO A 734 -14.50 13.53 73.21
CA PRO A 734 -14.79 12.11 73.04
C PRO A 734 -15.17 11.80 71.60
N ASP A 735 -14.64 10.70 71.06
CA ASP A 735 -15.02 10.21 69.74
C ASP A 735 -16.40 9.52 69.80
N PRO A 736 -17.27 9.68 68.78
CA PRO A 736 -18.54 8.99 68.71
C PRO A 736 -18.36 7.46 68.80
N PRO A 737 -19.24 6.72 69.51
CA PRO A 737 -19.10 5.27 69.70
C PRO A 737 -18.94 4.48 68.40
N ARG A 738 -19.67 4.87 67.34
CA ARG A 738 -19.59 4.26 66.00
C ARG A 738 -18.23 4.49 65.33
N VAL A 739 -17.60 5.63 65.56
CA VAL A 739 -16.26 5.91 65.00
C VAL A 739 -15.23 5.05 65.71
N ARG A 740 -15.30 4.96 67.05
CA ARG A 740 -14.40 4.13 67.85
C ARG A 740 -14.51 2.65 67.48
N SER A 741 -15.72 2.10 67.38
CA SER A 741 -15.92 0.66 67.12
C SER A 741 -15.39 0.23 65.74
N LEU A 742 -15.54 1.06 64.71
CA LEU A 742 -15.13 0.73 63.35
C LEU A 742 -13.66 1.06 63.06
N HIS A 743 -13.11 2.11 63.67
CA HIS A 743 -11.84 2.70 63.23
C HIS A 743 -10.70 2.62 64.26
N LEU A 744 -10.86 1.83 65.33
CA LEU A 744 -9.79 1.48 66.27
C LEU A 744 -9.42 -0.02 66.21
N GLY A 745 -10.22 -0.84 65.51
CA GLY A 745 -9.98 -2.27 65.39
C GLY A 745 -8.64 -2.59 64.71
N LEU A 746 -7.87 -3.48 65.32
CA LEU A 746 -6.63 -4.04 64.80
C LEU A 746 -6.61 -5.56 65.02
N PRO A 747 -6.09 -6.34 64.06
CA PRO A 747 -5.85 -7.76 64.26
C PRO A 747 -4.64 -7.98 65.20
N PRO A 748 -4.36 -9.23 65.62
CA PRO A 748 -3.09 -9.56 66.23
C PRO A 748 -1.93 -9.21 65.28
N LEU A 749 -1.06 -8.29 65.70
CA LEU A 749 0.09 -7.79 64.94
C LEU A 749 1.38 -7.92 65.77
N ASP A 750 2.55 -7.72 65.15
CA ASP A 750 3.83 -7.67 65.85
C ASP A 750 3.79 -6.66 67.02
N ARG A 751 4.16 -7.12 68.22
CA ARG A 751 4.18 -6.32 69.46
C ARG A 751 5.05 -5.07 69.37
N ARG A 752 6.08 -5.07 68.50
CA ARG A 752 6.96 -3.92 68.23
C ARG A 752 6.18 -2.72 67.69
N ILE A 753 5.08 -2.94 66.95
CA ILE A 753 4.26 -1.87 66.34
C ILE A 753 3.57 -1.03 67.43
N ALA A 754 2.94 -1.66 68.43
CA ALA A 754 2.32 -0.93 69.55
C ALA A 754 3.37 -0.22 70.44
N GLY A 755 4.59 -0.77 70.52
CA GLY A 755 5.73 -0.08 71.15
C GLY A 755 6.15 1.17 70.37
N LEU A 756 6.25 1.06 69.04
CA LEU A 756 6.61 2.18 68.15
C LEU A 756 5.56 3.30 68.20
N ALA A 757 4.27 2.96 68.09
CA ALA A 757 3.17 3.93 68.19
C ALA A 757 3.27 4.76 69.47
N ARG A 758 3.38 4.10 70.63
CA ARG A 758 3.54 4.77 71.93
C ARG A 758 4.79 5.65 72.01
N ARG A 759 5.92 5.22 71.45
CA ARG A 759 7.15 6.03 71.44
C ARG A 759 6.99 7.31 70.62
N LEU A 760 6.38 7.21 69.44
CA LEU A 760 6.23 8.35 68.53
C LEU A 760 5.19 9.36 69.01
N THR A 761 4.15 8.92 69.73
CA THR A 761 3.07 9.79 70.22
C THR A 761 3.28 10.29 71.65
N ARG A 762 4.19 9.69 72.44
CA ARG A 762 4.47 10.11 73.82
C ARG A 762 4.92 11.57 73.89
N GLY A 763 4.33 12.33 74.82
CA GLY A 763 4.67 13.74 75.06
C GLY A 763 4.13 14.71 74.01
N ARG A 764 3.31 14.25 73.05
CA ARG A 764 2.60 15.12 72.11
C ARG A 764 1.32 15.67 72.76
N PRO A 765 1.12 17.00 72.77
CA PRO A 765 0.04 17.61 73.55
C PRO A 765 -1.34 17.40 72.92
N THR A 766 -1.43 17.27 71.60
CA THR A 766 -2.70 17.13 70.88
C THR A 766 -2.69 15.93 69.93
N ARG A 767 -3.88 15.46 69.54
CA ARG A 767 -4.06 14.43 68.50
C ARG A 767 -3.41 14.84 67.18
N TYR A 768 -3.50 16.11 66.81
CA TYR A 768 -2.87 16.63 65.60
C TYR A 768 -1.34 16.52 65.66
N ASP A 769 -0.73 16.88 66.79
CA ASP A 769 0.73 16.82 66.93
C ASP A 769 1.24 15.37 67.01
N ALA A 770 0.42 14.43 67.49
CA ALA A 770 0.66 13.00 67.42
C ALA A 770 0.57 12.46 65.98
N ALA A 771 -0.50 12.80 65.24
CA ALA A 771 -0.68 12.43 63.85
C ALA A 771 0.47 12.94 62.95
N ARG A 772 0.87 14.19 63.14
CA ARG A 772 2.01 14.81 62.44
C ARG A 772 3.35 14.15 62.80
N ALA A 773 3.50 13.65 64.03
CA ALA A 773 4.69 12.89 64.43
C ALA A 773 4.80 11.58 63.64
N LEU A 774 3.69 10.85 63.53
CA LEU A 774 3.62 9.59 62.79
C LEU A 774 3.91 9.82 61.30
N GLU A 775 3.23 10.79 60.70
CA GLU A 775 3.42 11.15 59.29
C GLU A 775 4.86 11.53 58.99
N SER A 776 5.46 12.42 59.80
CA SER A 776 6.83 12.88 59.60
C SER A 776 7.88 11.78 59.77
N TRP A 777 7.66 10.84 60.70
CA TRP A 777 8.57 9.71 60.91
C TRP A 777 8.53 8.74 59.73
N LEU A 778 7.32 8.42 59.24
CA LEU A 778 7.14 7.57 58.07
C LEU A 778 7.74 8.22 56.82
N SER A 779 7.40 9.48 56.54
CA SER A 779 7.82 10.16 55.30
C SER A 779 9.32 10.45 55.23
N GLY A 780 10.03 10.47 56.36
CA GLY A 780 11.45 10.80 56.44
C GLY A 780 12.38 9.62 56.77
N GLY A 781 11.85 8.50 57.28
CA GLY A 781 12.64 7.40 57.83
C GLY A 781 12.65 6.11 57.02
N LEU A 782 11.81 5.98 55.99
CA LEU A 782 11.62 4.74 55.22
C LEU A 782 11.77 4.96 53.71
N GLU A 783 12.23 3.92 53.01
CA GLU A 783 12.49 3.97 51.56
C GLU A 783 11.22 3.70 50.73
N TYR A 784 11.00 4.51 49.69
CA TYR A 784 9.90 4.34 48.75
C TYR A 784 10.35 3.61 47.48
N SER A 785 9.71 2.49 47.13
CA SER A 785 9.93 1.77 45.86
C SER A 785 8.63 1.19 45.31
N LEU A 786 8.50 1.15 43.99
CA LEU A 786 7.45 0.41 43.28
C LEU A 786 7.82 -1.07 43.05
N ASP A 787 9.10 -1.43 43.22
CA ASP A 787 9.62 -2.79 43.09
C ASP A 787 9.76 -3.40 44.50
N VAL A 788 8.69 -4.04 44.96
CA VAL A 788 8.62 -4.75 46.23
C VAL A 788 8.51 -6.24 45.93
N ALA A 789 9.40 -7.06 46.49
CA ALA A 789 9.38 -8.50 46.26
C ALA A 789 8.19 -9.15 46.98
N ASP A 790 7.08 -9.33 46.25
CA ASP A 790 5.86 -9.92 46.79
C ASP A 790 6.10 -11.31 47.41
N GLY A 791 5.56 -11.54 48.61
CA GLY A 791 5.33 -12.89 49.16
C GLY A 791 6.49 -13.55 49.93
N ARG A 792 7.50 -12.80 50.40
CA ARG A 792 8.62 -13.37 51.19
C ARG A 792 8.50 -13.24 52.71
N HIS A 793 7.51 -12.51 53.24
CA HIS A 793 7.43 -12.21 54.67
C HIS A 793 6.06 -12.56 55.27
N ASP A 794 6.06 -13.24 56.42
CA ASP A 794 4.85 -13.62 57.16
C ASP A 794 4.09 -12.42 57.75
N ASP A 795 4.82 -11.34 58.11
CA ASP A 795 4.26 -10.03 58.49
C ASP A 795 4.89 -8.93 57.60
N PRO A 796 4.25 -8.58 56.47
CA PRO A 796 4.78 -7.60 55.53
C PRO A 796 4.86 -6.18 56.11
N LEU A 797 4.03 -5.86 57.11
CA LEU A 797 4.02 -4.56 57.76
C LEU A 797 5.20 -4.40 58.72
N ALA A 798 5.52 -5.45 59.50
CA ALA A 798 6.69 -5.47 60.37
C ALA A 798 8.01 -5.42 59.58
N ALA A 799 8.09 -6.15 58.45
CA ALA A 799 9.24 -6.10 57.56
C ALA A 799 9.50 -4.68 57.01
N PHE A 800 8.44 -4.00 56.59
CA PHE A 800 8.50 -2.60 56.17
C PHE A 800 8.97 -1.65 57.29
N LEU A 801 8.39 -1.77 58.49
CA LEU A 801 8.67 -0.83 59.59
C LEU A 801 10.03 -1.04 60.28
N PHE A 802 10.58 -2.26 60.28
CA PHE A 802 11.74 -2.61 61.11
C PHE A 802 12.90 -3.27 60.37
N GLU A 803 12.70 -3.82 59.19
CA GLU A 803 13.72 -4.61 58.46
C GLU A 803 14.29 -3.87 57.25
N GLY A 804 13.87 -2.63 57.02
CA GLY A 804 14.36 -1.80 55.91
C GLY A 804 13.83 -2.23 54.54
N MET A 805 12.72 -2.98 54.50
CA MET A 805 12.06 -3.31 53.25
C MET A 805 11.48 -2.03 52.62
N PRO A 806 11.75 -1.75 51.33
CA PRO A 806 11.15 -0.60 50.67
C PRO A 806 9.65 -0.86 50.44
N GLY A 807 8.85 0.20 50.40
CA GLY A 807 7.39 0.10 50.21
C GLY A 807 6.82 1.19 49.28
N HIS A 808 5.60 0.98 48.79
CA HIS A 808 4.84 2.00 48.06
C HIS A 808 3.70 2.57 48.93
N CYS A 809 2.87 3.46 48.37
CA CYS A 809 1.88 4.26 49.11
C CYS A 809 0.97 3.45 50.05
N GLU A 810 0.57 2.22 49.69
CA GLU A 810 -0.20 1.31 50.56
C GLU A 810 0.51 0.97 51.87
N TYR A 811 1.81 0.68 51.84
CA TYR A 811 2.60 0.34 53.02
C TYR A 811 2.70 1.54 53.96
N PHE A 812 2.95 2.74 53.42
CA PHE A 812 3.01 3.97 54.20
C PHE A 812 1.64 4.31 54.81
N ALA A 813 0.57 4.29 54.02
CA ALA A 813 -0.78 4.59 54.49
C ALA A 813 -1.26 3.54 55.52
N THR A 814 -1.05 2.25 55.27
CA THR A 814 -1.37 1.17 56.22
C THR A 814 -0.60 1.35 57.53
N SER A 815 0.71 1.60 57.45
CA SER A 815 1.55 1.83 58.64
C SER A 815 1.04 3.00 59.48
N MET A 816 0.68 4.11 58.84
CA MET A 816 0.16 5.27 59.58
C MET A 816 -1.20 4.98 60.21
N VAL A 817 -2.13 4.29 59.51
CA VAL A 817 -3.42 3.91 60.11
C VAL A 817 -3.21 2.98 61.30
N VAL A 818 -2.38 1.95 61.14
CA VAL A 818 -2.12 0.97 62.21
C VAL A 818 -1.44 1.62 63.42
N LEU A 819 -0.45 2.48 63.21
CA LEU A 819 0.22 3.21 64.29
C LEU A 819 -0.73 4.19 64.99
N ALA A 820 -1.60 4.88 64.24
CA ALA A 820 -2.61 5.75 64.82
C ALA A 820 -3.62 4.97 65.67
N ARG A 821 -4.15 3.86 65.15
CA ARG A 821 -5.08 2.98 65.88
C ARG A 821 -4.45 2.39 67.14
N ALA A 822 -3.18 1.98 67.07
CA ALA A 822 -2.43 1.48 68.22
C ALA A 822 -2.15 2.57 69.29
N ALA A 823 -2.33 3.85 68.95
CA ALA A 823 -2.27 4.99 69.85
C ALA A 823 -3.66 5.51 70.28
N ASP A 824 -4.73 4.73 70.08
CA ASP A 824 -6.14 5.11 70.34
C ASP A 824 -6.63 6.32 69.52
N ILE A 825 -6.07 6.52 68.31
CA ILE A 825 -6.50 7.57 67.39
C ILE A 825 -7.30 6.93 66.25
N PRO A 826 -8.61 7.24 66.09
CA PRO A 826 -9.42 6.68 65.01
C PRO A 826 -8.90 7.12 63.64
N ALA A 827 -8.54 6.14 62.81
CA ALA A 827 -7.96 6.35 61.49
C ALA A 827 -8.51 5.35 60.47
N ARG A 828 -8.58 5.77 59.20
CA ARG A 828 -9.03 4.91 58.09
C ARG A 828 -8.13 5.02 56.88
N PHE A 829 -8.06 3.93 56.13
CA PHE A 829 -7.29 3.82 54.89
C PHE A 829 -8.16 4.31 53.73
N VAL A 830 -7.62 5.14 52.84
CA VAL A 830 -8.39 5.73 51.73
C VAL A 830 -7.69 5.48 50.42
N THR A 831 -8.45 5.07 49.41
CA THR A 831 -7.98 4.85 48.04
C THR A 831 -8.65 5.80 47.07
N GLY A 832 -7.89 6.21 46.06
CA GLY A 832 -8.37 7.11 45.00
C GLY A 832 -7.23 7.49 44.08
N TYR A 833 -7.26 8.72 43.57
CA TYR A 833 -6.26 9.25 42.65
C TYR A 833 -5.73 10.61 43.12
N LEU A 834 -4.46 10.90 42.87
CA LEU A 834 -3.91 12.25 43.01
C LEU A 834 -4.44 13.19 41.91
N ARG A 835 -4.13 14.49 42.00
CA ARG A 835 -4.69 15.54 41.12
C ARG A 835 -4.65 15.26 39.61
N GLY A 836 -3.71 14.42 39.16
CA GLY A 836 -3.43 14.17 37.74
C GLY A 836 -2.69 15.33 37.08
N GLU A 837 -2.56 15.26 35.76
CA GLU A 837 -1.85 16.27 34.97
C GLU A 837 -2.80 17.41 34.57
N ARG A 838 -2.40 18.65 34.85
CA ARG A 838 -3.17 19.83 34.44
C ARG A 838 -2.84 20.21 32.99
N SER A 839 -3.86 20.33 32.15
CA SER A 839 -3.74 20.85 30.79
C SER A 839 -3.14 22.26 30.78
N ARG A 840 -2.22 22.51 29.84
CA ARG A 840 -1.58 23.82 29.65
C ARG A 840 -2.49 24.85 28.99
N PHE A 841 -3.55 24.39 28.33
CA PHE A 841 -4.40 25.22 27.47
C PHE A 841 -5.85 25.34 27.99
N ALA A 842 -6.23 24.55 29.00
CA ALA A 842 -7.56 24.55 29.61
C ALA A 842 -7.47 24.27 31.12
N SER A 843 -8.49 24.66 31.90
CA SER A 843 -8.64 24.37 33.33
C SER A 843 -9.00 22.89 33.60
N LEU A 844 -8.41 21.97 32.83
CA LEU A 844 -8.76 20.56 32.76
C LEU A 844 -7.63 19.70 33.36
N TYR A 845 -7.97 18.80 34.27
CA TYR A 845 -7.07 17.79 34.82
C TYR A 845 -7.33 16.45 34.12
N THR A 846 -6.26 15.78 33.68
CA THR A 846 -6.32 14.41 33.15
C THR A 846 -5.75 13.48 34.20
N VAL A 847 -6.58 12.56 34.68
CA VAL A 847 -6.26 11.62 35.76
C VAL A 847 -6.10 10.23 35.16
N ARG A 848 -5.00 9.56 35.48
CA ARG A 848 -4.61 8.27 34.91
C ARG A 848 -4.55 7.18 35.98
N GLN A 849 -4.47 5.92 35.56
CA GLN A 849 -4.27 4.78 36.47
C GLN A 849 -2.98 4.96 37.31
N SER A 850 -1.93 5.52 36.72
CA SER A 850 -0.67 5.83 37.40
C SER A 850 -0.79 6.88 38.51
N ASP A 851 -1.89 7.64 38.56
CA ASP A 851 -2.17 8.58 39.63
C ASP A 851 -2.83 7.91 40.85
N ALA A 852 -3.13 6.60 40.78
CA ALA A 852 -3.73 5.84 41.87
C ALA A 852 -2.89 6.00 43.14
N HIS A 853 -3.53 6.30 44.26
CA HIS A 853 -2.84 6.63 45.50
C HIS A 853 -3.65 6.22 46.72
N ALA A 854 -2.93 5.86 47.77
CA ALA A 854 -3.48 5.55 49.07
C ALA A 854 -3.03 6.59 50.09
N TRP A 855 -3.95 7.06 50.92
CA TRP A 855 -3.65 8.00 52.00
C TRP A 855 -4.46 7.67 53.25
N VAL A 856 -4.28 8.46 54.31
CA VAL A 856 -4.92 8.26 55.61
C VAL A 856 -5.89 9.36 55.91
N GLU A 857 -7.03 9.04 56.52
CA GLU A 857 -7.89 10.03 57.15
C GLU A 857 -7.96 9.77 58.65
N ILE A 858 -7.75 10.81 59.45
CA ILE A 858 -7.83 10.78 60.92
C ILE A 858 -9.06 11.57 61.35
N PHE A 859 -9.81 11.03 62.30
CA PHE A 859 -11.00 11.69 62.84
C PHE A 859 -10.61 12.72 63.90
N PHE A 860 -11.21 13.91 63.82
CA PHE A 860 -11.10 14.97 64.83
C PHE A 860 -12.50 15.33 65.35
N PRO A 861 -12.77 15.24 66.66
CA PRO A 861 -14.05 15.62 67.25
C PRO A 861 -14.47 17.04 66.84
N GLY A 862 -15.73 17.22 66.43
CA GLY A 862 -16.26 18.52 65.97
C GLY A 862 -15.78 18.99 64.58
N VAL A 863 -14.76 18.37 63.99
CA VAL A 863 -14.23 18.71 62.65
C VAL A 863 -14.53 17.62 61.62
N GLY A 864 -14.46 16.35 62.01
CA GLY A 864 -14.65 15.20 61.14
C GLY A 864 -13.34 14.59 60.63
N TRP A 865 -13.39 13.93 59.48
CA TRP A 865 -12.25 13.24 58.86
C TRP A 865 -11.32 14.22 58.15
N VAL A 866 -10.04 14.18 58.48
CA VAL A 866 -8.99 15.05 57.93
C VAL A 866 -7.92 14.19 57.25
N PRO A 867 -7.52 14.48 56.00
CA PRO A 867 -6.54 13.68 55.27
C PRO A 867 -5.09 13.98 55.68
N PHE A 868 -4.27 12.93 55.77
CA PHE A 868 -2.83 12.92 55.98
C PHE A 868 -2.18 12.01 54.93
N ASP A 869 -0.93 12.30 54.54
CA ASP A 869 -0.19 11.48 53.56
C ASP A 869 1.23 11.19 54.06
N PRO A 870 1.47 9.98 54.60
CA PRO A 870 2.78 9.56 55.07
C PRO A 870 3.78 9.27 53.94
N THR A 871 3.37 9.34 52.67
CA THR A 871 4.22 9.01 51.52
C THR A 871 5.28 10.10 51.28
N PRO A 872 6.57 9.75 51.12
CA PRO A 872 7.62 10.70 50.78
C PRO A 872 7.35 11.46 49.46
N ALA A 873 7.99 12.61 49.26
CA ALA A 873 7.84 13.42 48.03
C ALA A 873 8.15 12.61 46.74
N ALA A 874 9.14 11.72 46.81
CA ALA A 874 9.47 10.75 45.77
C ALA A 874 8.27 9.90 45.31
N GLY A 875 7.43 9.45 46.24
CA GLY A 875 6.22 8.67 45.95
C GLY A 875 5.01 9.50 45.55
N ARG A 876 5.08 10.83 45.68
CA ARG A 876 4.05 11.79 45.23
C ARG A 876 4.30 12.34 43.83
N GLY A 877 5.40 11.95 43.18
CA GLY A 877 5.73 12.35 41.80
C GLY A 877 6.62 13.58 41.65
N ASP A 878 7.22 14.09 42.74
CA ASP A 878 8.07 15.30 42.74
C ASP A 878 9.58 14.95 42.67
N TRP A 879 10.02 14.21 41.65
CA TRP A 879 11.47 14.01 41.40
C TRP A 879 12.03 15.05 40.43
N GLN A 880 13.00 15.83 40.89
CA GLN A 880 13.91 16.60 40.04
C GLN A 880 15.33 16.13 40.32
N ASP A 881 15.93 15.37 39.40
CA ASP A 881 17.37 15.19 39.34
C ASP A 881 17.86 15.22 37.89
N GLY A 882 18.81 16.13 37.63
CA GLY A 882 19.27 16.55 36.30
C GLY A 882 20.35 15.68 35.68
N ASN A 883 20.08 14.39 35.44
CA ASN A 883 21.00 13.50 34.71
C ASN A 883 20.53 13.25 33.26
N TRP A 884 21.41 12.87 32.34
CA TRP A 884 21.02 12.62 30.94
C TRP A 884 20.11 11.39 30.78
N ARG A 885 20.23 10.41 31.69
CA ARG A 885 19.35 9.23 31.74
C ARG A 885 17.93 9.62 32.15
N THR A 886 17.78 10.57 33.08
CA THR A 886 16.46 11.11 33.46
C THR A 886 15.89 11.98 32.35
N LEU A 887 16.70 12.77 31.64
CA LEU A 887 16.25 13.48 30.42
C LEU A 887 15.74 12.53 29.32
N ALA A 888 16.42 11.40 29.09
CA ALA A 888 15.97 10.41 28.11
C ALA A 888 14.69 9.69 28.56
N ALA A 889 14.60 9.33 29.85
CA ALA A 889 13.39 8.75 30.44
C ALA A 889 12.21 9.72 30.45
N ASP A 890 12.45 11.00 30.73
CA ASP A 890 11.46 12.08 30.68
C ASP A 890 10.99 12.34 29.26
N LEU A 891 11.89 12.33 28.29
CA LEU A 891 11.52 12.44 26.88
C LEU A 891 10.69 11.23 26.46
N ALA A 892 11.09 10.01 26.84
CA ALA A 892 10.36 8.79 26.54
C ALA A 892 8.97 8.79 27.19
N SER A 893 8.86 9.19 28.46
CA SER A 893 7.59 9.31 29.17
C SER A 893 6.72 10.42 28.57
N THR A 894 7.31 11.53 28.13
CA THR A 894 6.59 12.59 27.41
C THR A 894 6.04 12.08 26.08
N VAL A 895 6.83 11.34 25.30
CA VAL A 895 6.39 10.74 24.04
C VAL A 895 5.29 9.70 24.28
N ALA A 896 5.42 8.87 25.32
CA ALA A 896 4.39 7.91 25.72
C ALA A 896 3.08 8.62 26.12
N ARG A 897 3.16 9.71 26.90
CA ARG A 897 1.99 10.53 27.24
C ARG A 897 1.32 11.14 26.01
N LEU A 898 2.10 11.73 25.12
CA LEU A 898 1.57 12.27 23.85
C LEU A 898 0.92 11.19 22.99
N TRP A 899 1.49 9.99 22.98
CA TRP A 899 0.92 8.85 22.28
C TRP A 899 -0.42 8.43 22.90
N ASP A 900 -0.47 8.31 24.22
CA ASP A 900 -1.71 7.94 24.92
C ASP A 900 -2.80 9.00 24.73
N ASP A 901 -2.46 10.29 24.75
CA ASP A 901 -3.45 11.36 24.62
C ASP A 901 -3.95 11.55 23.18
N TYR A 902 -3.05 11.54 22.20
CA TYR A 902 -3.39 11.90 20.82
C TYR A 902 -3.57 10.70 19.88
N VAL A 903 -3.21 9.49 20.30
CA VAL A 903 -3.36 8.28 19.49
C VAL A 903 -4.25 7.23 20.16
N ILE A 904 -4.04 6.92 21.44
CA ILE A 904 -4.84 5.86 22.11
C ILE A 904 -6.16 6.41 22.66
N GLY A 905 -6.14 7.57 23.31
CA GLY A 905 -7.27 8.15 24.06
C GLY A 905 -8.16 9.08 23.26
N ILE A 906 -7.83 9.36 21.99
CA ILE A 906 -8.62 10.24 21.13
C ILE A 906 -10.00 9.63 20.86
N ASP A 907 -11.05 10.32 21.23
CA ASP A 907 -12.43 9.93 20.93
C ASP A 907 -13.12 10.94 19.99
N LEU A 908 -14.37 10.65 19.61
CA LEU A 908 -15.15 11.51 18.73
C LEU A 908 -15.38 12.91 19.34
N ASP A 909 -15.52 13.00 20.67
CA ASP A 909 -15.79 14.26 21.36
C ASP A 909 -14.52 15.12 21.38
N ASP A 910 -13.35 14.52 21.64
CA ASP A 910 -12.04 15.16 21.55
C ASP A 910 -11.77 15.68 20.12
N GLN A 911 -12.12 14.89 19.09
CA GLN A 911 -12.03 15.32 17.69
C GLN A 911 -12.97 16.49 17.36
N ALA A 912 -14.21 16.42 17.84
CA ALA A 912 -15.20 17.48 17.63
C ALA A 912 -14.79 18.78 18.32
N GLN A 913 -14.36 18.71 19.59
CA GLN A 913 -13.85 19.85 20.34
C GLN A 913 -12.58 20.43 19.71
N GLY A 914 -11.65 19.59 19.26
CA GLY A 914 -10.45 20.04 18.53
C GLY A 914 -10.80 20.76 17.23
N PHE A 915 -11.79 20.26 16.48
CA PHE A 915 -12.28 20.91 15.27
C PHE A 915 -12.98 22.23 15.56
N MET A 916 -13.81 22.30 16.62
CA MET A 916 -14.45 23.53 17.08
C MET A 916 -13.42 24.54 17.57
N ALA A 917 -12.44 24.13 18.38
CA ALA A 917 -11.35 24.98 18.83
C ALA A 917 -10.51 25.49 17.65
N MET A 918 -10.23 24.65 16.64
CA MET A 918 -9.56 25.10 15.42
C MET A 918 -10.42 26.09 14.63
N ARG A 919 -11.73 25.86 14.50
CA ARG A 919 -12.69 26.77 13.86
C ARG A 919 -12.77 28.10 14.60
N ASP A 920 -12.84 28.08 15.92
CA ASP A 920 -12.99 29.26 16.76
C ASP A 920 -11.67 30.02 16.84
N MET A 921 -10.53 29.33 16.92
CA MET A 921 -9.20 29.93 16.83
C MET A 921 -8.96 30.52 15.44
N THR A 922 -9.31 29.82 14.36
CA THR A 922 -9.25 30.42 13.01
C THR A 922 -10.21 31.58 12.86
N GLY A 923 -11.41 31.53 13.43
CA GLY A 923 -12.37 32.64 13.48
C GLY A 923 -11.83 33.86 14.23
N ALA A 924 -11.27 33.65 15.43
CA ALA A 924 -10.66 34.68 16.26
C ALA A 924 -9.40 35.27 15.60
N TRP A 925 -8.53 34.44 15.01
CA TRP A 925 -7.37 34.91 14.23
C TRP A 925 -7.77 35.64 12.94
N LEU A 926 -8.83 35.19 12.26
CA LEU A 926 -9.38 35.88 11.08
C LEU A 926 -9.97 37.25 11.44
N ALA A 927 -10.56 37.37 12.63
CA ALA A 927 -11.11 38.60 13.20
C ALA A 927 -10.02 39.54 13.75
N ALA A 928 -8.91 39.00 14.27
CA ALA A 928 -7.82 39.77 14.90
C ALA A 928 -6.78 40.35 13.93
N LEU A 929 -6.94 40.19 12.61
CA LEU A 929 -5.96 40.66 11.63
C LEU A 929 -6.27 42.07 11.07
N PRO A 930 -5.36 43.07 11.23
CA PRO A 930 -5.48 44.38 10.59
C PRO A 930 -5.30 44.30 9.07
N THR A 931 -6.00 45.18 8.34
CA THR A 931 -6.53 45.07 6.97
C THR A 931 -5.54 45.04 5.78
N GLN A 932 -4.22 44.92 5.97
CA GLN A 932 -3.26 44.78 4.84
C GLN A 932 -2.24 43.64 4.96
N LYS A 933 -1.59 43.42 6.12
CA LYS A 933 -0.66 42.28 6.29
C LYS A 933 -1.37 40.93 6.45
N GLY A 934 -2.62 40.95 6.92
CA GLY A 934 -3.47 39.76 7.01
C GLY A 934 -3.82 39.14 5.64
N ARG A 935 -3.75 39.87 4.52
CA ARG A 935 -4.04 39.32 3.18
C ARG A 935 -2.95 38.36 2.68
N LEU A 936 -1.67 38.65 2.97
CA LEU A 936 -0.54 37.78 2.61
C LEU A 936 -0.52 36.51 3.46
N LEU A 937 -0.85 36.62 4.74
CA LEU A 937 -0.94 35.47 5.65
C LEU A 937 -2.20 34.63 5.38
N LYS A 938 -3.36 35.27 5.13
CA LYS A 938 -4.57 34.60 4.60
C LYS A 938 -4.26 33.89 3.29
N GLY A 939 -3.49 34.52 2.40
CA GLY A 939 -2.99 33.92 1.16
C GLY A 939 -2.09 32.71 1.40
N ALA A 940 -1.13 32.79 2.33
CA ALA A 940 -0.19 31.71 2.62
C ALA A 940 -0.82 30.53 3.38
N MET A 941 -1.76 30.79 4.28
CA MET A 941 -2.45 29.77 5.07
C MET A 941 -3.62 29.15 4.31
N PHE A 942 -4.36 29.93 3.50
CA PHE A 942 -5.24 29.41 2.46
C PHE A 942 -4.43 28.63 1.43
N LEU A 943 -3.24 29.08 1.03
CA LEU A 943 -2.36 28.32 0.14
C LEU A 943 -1.85 27.04 0.82
N ALA A 944 -1.54 27.03 2.11
CA ALA A 944 -1.14 25.81 2.84
C ALA A 944 -2.32 24.83 2.98
N LEU A 945 -3.52 25.32 3.32
CA LEU A 945 -4.75 24.53 3.38
C LEU A 945 -5.19 24.06 1.97
N VAL A 946 -5.01 24.89 0.94
CA VAL A 946 -5.17 24.58 -0.51
C VAL A 946 -3.95 23.87 -1.08
N LEU A 947 -2.90 23.60 -0.31
CA LEU A 947 -1.78 22.70 -0.67
C LEU A 947 -2.02 21.32 -0.03
N VAL A 948 -2.61 21.28 1.18
CA VAL A 948 -3.05 20.06 1.89
C VAL A 948 -4.34 19.51 1.27
N ALA A 949 -5.44 20.29 1.25
CA ALA A 949 -6.62 20.05 0.39
C ALA A 949 -6.28 20.22 -1.10
N GLY A 950 -5.16 20.89 -1.39
CA GLY A 950 -4.50 20.90 -2.70
C GLY A 950 -4.14 19.55 -3.23
N GLY A 951 -3.77 18.57 -2.39
CA GLY A 951 -3.66 17.20 -2.87
C GLY A 951 -4.89 16.77 -3.69
N SER A 952 -6.06 17.28 -3.29
CA SER A 952 -7.39 17.06 -3.88
C SER A 952 -7.82 18.10 -4.95
N ILE A 953 -7.44 19.37 -4.83
CA ILE A 953 -7.77 20.45 -5.78
C ILE A 953 -6.75 20.56 -6.93
N TRP A 954 -5.48 20.25 -6.67
CA TRP A 954 -4.43 20.01 -7.67
C TRP A 954 -4.76 18.78 -8.55
N TRP A 955 -5.71 17.95 -8.10
CA TRP A 955 -6.34 16.90 -8.89
C TRP A 955 -7.34 17.42 -9.95
N LEU A 956 -7.93 18.62 -9.83
CA LEU A 956 -8.91 19.13 -10.82
C LEU A 956 -8.33 19.32 -12.24
N PRO A 957 -7.17 20.00 -12.45
CA PRO A 957 -6.54 20.07 -13.78
C PRO A 957 -5.96 18.73 -14.24
N VAL A 958 -5.73 17.79 -13.32
CA VAL A 958 -5.28 16.41 -13.59
C VAL A 958 -6.45 15.53 -14.03
N LEU A 959 -7.62 15.63 -13.39
CA LEU A 959 -8.88 14.98 -13.76
C LEU A 959 -9.31 15.44 -15.15
N ARG A 960 -9.08 16.72 -15.51
CA ARG A 960 -9.26 17.21 -16.90
C ARG A 960 -8.33 16.55 -17.93
N ARG A 961 -7.18 15.99 -17.51
CA ARG A 961 -6.20 15.28 -18.37
C ARG A 961 -6.35 13.76 -18.34
N VAL A 962 -7.10 13.23 -17.37
CA VAL A 962 -7.54 11.84 -17.30
C VAL A 962 -8.84 11.74 -18.08
N GLY A 963 -8.94 10.81 -19.03
CA GLY A 963 -10.14 10.69 -19.84
C GLY A 963 -10.40 9.25 -20.24
N THR A 964 -11.66 8.88 -20.24
CA THR A 964 -12.21 7.69 -20.93
C THR A 964 -12.22 7.95 -22.43
N GLY A 965 -11.04 8.04 -23.03
CA GLY A 965 -10.93 7.96 -24.47
C GLY A 965 -10.80 6.48 -24.86
N PRO A 966 -11.82 5.83 -25.44
CA PRO A 966 -11.58 4.59 -26.15
C PRO A 966 -10.53 4.87 -27.24
N VAL A 967 -9.57 3.96 -27.37
CA VAL A 967 -8.68 3.92 -28.54
C VAL A 967 -9.52 3.42 -29.71
N ALA A 968 -10.25 4.34 -30.35
CA ALA A 968 -10.84 4.17 -31.67
C ALA A 968 -11.13 5.56 -32.28
N VAL A 969 -10.79 5.69 -33.56
CA VAL A 969 -10.46 6.93 -34.26
C VAL A 969 -11.71 7.54 -34.91
N MET A 970 -12.18 8.69 -34.42
CA MET A 970 -13.05 9.58 -35.19
C MET A 970 -12.61 11.04 -34.97
N PRO A 971 -12.24 11.79 -36.02
CA PRO A 971 -11.76 13.17 -35.89
C PRO A 971 -12.75 14.08 -35.14
N PRO A 972 -12.27 15.05 -34.33
CA PRO A 972 -13.12 15.93 -33.52
C PRO A 972 -14.10 16.80 -34.32
N PHE A 973 -13.86 17.03 -35.61
CA PHE A 973 -14.80 17.76 -36.47
C PHE A 973 -15.96 16.87 -36.92
N TYR A 974 -15.72 15.59 -37.23
CA TYR A 974 -16.75 14.66 -37.67
C TYR A 974 -17.72 14.31 -36.53
N THR A 975 -17.22 14.18 -35.29
CA THR A 975 -18.08 14.07 -34.09
C THR A 975 -18.93 15.32 -33.81
N ARG A 976 -18.53 16.48 -34.34
CA ARG A 976 -19.33 17.71 -34.29
C ARG A 976 -20.39 17.71 -35.38
N LEU A 977 -20.05 17.29 -36.60
CA LEU A 977 -20.98 17.08 -37.70
C LEU A 977 -22.10 16.12 -37.31
N LEU A 978 -21.79 14.95 -36.75
CA LEU A 978 -22.81 13.98 -36.31
C LEU A 978 -23.73 14.53 -35.23
N ARG A 979 -23.22 15.35 -34.30
CA ARG A 979 -24.07 16.04 -33.31
C ARG A 979 -24.96 17.10 -33.95
N TRP A 980 -24.45 17.81 -34.95
CA TRP A 980 -25.21 18.81 -35.70
C TRP A 980 -26.32 18.16 -36.55
N LEU A 981 -26.04 17.01 -37.17
CA LEU A 981 -27.01 16.19 -37.92
C LEU A 981 -28.06 15.54 -37.00
N LYS A 982 -27.63 15.01 -35.84
CA LYS A 982 -28.53 14.44 -34.83
C LYS A 982 -29.59 15.42 -34.34
N ARG A 983 -29.22 16.70 -34.13
CA ARG A 983 -30.19 17.76 -33.77
C ARG A 983 -31.25 18.02 -34.85
N ARG A 984 -31.01 17.58 -36.08
CA ARG A 984 -31.92 17.69 -37.23
C ARG A 984 -32.57 16.34 -37.59
N GLY A 985 -32.62 15.40 -36.64
CA GLY A 985 -33.25 14.09 -36.81
C GLY A 985 -32.44 13.09 -37.66
N LEU A 986 -31.22 13.43 -38.06
CA LEU A 986 -30.36 12.59 -38.90
C LEU A 986 -29.31 11.88 -38.04
N GLU A 987 -29.70 10.77 -37.43
CA GLU A 987 -28.80 9.89 -36.67
C GLU A 987 -28.23 8.77 -37.55
N LEU A 988 -26.96 8.40 -37.30
CA LEU A 988 -26.29 7.29 -37.98
C LEU A 988 -26.93 5.96 -37.57
N ARG A 989 -27.46 5.20 -38.54
CA ARG A 989 -28.08 3.89 -38.27
C ARG A 989 -27.03 2.78 -38.11
N PRO A 990 -27.32 1.69 -37.38
CA PRO A 990 -26.43 0.54 -37.28
C PRO A 990 -26.15 -0.04 -38.68
N GLY A 991 -24.89 -0.06 -39.10
CA GLY A 991 -24.47 -0.56 -40.43
C GLY A 991 -24.42 0.50 -41.53
N GLU A 992 -24.94 1.71 -41.31
CA GLU A 992 -24.92 2.82 -42.27
C GLU A 992 -23.51 3.44 -42.35
N THR A 993 -23.01 3.65 -43.57
CA THR A 993 -21.71 4.31 -43.75
C THR A 993 -21.80 5.83 -43.61
N PRO A 994 -20.72 6.53 -43.20
CA PRO A 994 -20.62 7.98 -43.24
C PRO A 994 -21.08 8.63 -44.56
N GLY A 995 -20.81 7.96 -45.69
CA GLY A 995 -21.22 8.41 -47.02
C GLY A 995 -22.72 8.24 -47.26
N GLU A 996 -23.30 7.12 -46.83
CA GLU A 996 -24.75 6.90 -46.86
C GLU A 996 -25.50 7.91 -45.99
N LEU A 997 -24.98 8.22 -44.80
CA LEU A 997 -25.55 9.28 -43.94
C LEU A 997 -25.50 10.65 -44.63
N ALA A 998 -24.40 10.98 -45.31
CA ALA A 998 -24.28 12.24 -46.05
C ALA A 998 -25.23 12.30 -47.24
N ALA A 999 -25.43 11.18 -47.95
CA ALA A 999 -26.41 11.07 -49.04
C ALA A 999 -27.84 11.23 -48.53
N ARG A 1000 -28.18 10.60 -47.39
CA ARG A 1000 -29.48 10.76 -46.73
C ARG A 1000 -29.70 12.17 -46.21
N ALA A 1001 -28.65 12.79 -45.67
CA ALA A 1001 -28.69 14.19 -45.24
C ALA A 1001 -28.92 15.16 -46.41
N ALA A 1002 -28.43 14.83 -47.62
CA ALA A 1002 -28.64 15.65 -48.80
C ALA A 1002 -30.09 15.68 -49.29
N GLY A 1003 -30.91 14.68 -48.95
CA GLY A 1003 -32.35 14.68 -49.26
C GLY A 1003 -33.21 15.48 -48.26
N VAL A 1004 -32.64 15.92 -47.14
CA VAL A 1004 -33.38 16.58 -46.04
C VAL A 1004 -32.88 17.99 -45.76
N LEU A 1005 -31.59 18.27 -46.03
CA LEU A 1005 -30.96 19.56 -45.78
C LEU A 1005 -31.00 20.47 -47.02
N PRO A 1006 -30.99 21.80 -46.84
CA PRO A 1006 -30.79 22.75 -47.93
C PRO A 1006 -29.51 22.45 -48.72
N ALA A 1007 -29.51 22.70 -50.03
CA ALA A 1007 -28.43 22.32 -50.94
C ALA A 1007 -27.03 22.77 -50.50
N ALA A 1008 -26.91 23.98 -49.93
CA ALA A 1008 -25.65 24.52 -49.42
C ALA A 1008 -25.11 23.74 -48.20
N ALA A 1009 -26.00 23.38 -47.25
CA ALA A 1009 -25.64 22.59 -46.07
C ALA A 1009 -25.34 21.13 -46.45
N ALA A 1010 -26.11 20.56 -47.39
CA ALA A 1010 -25.88 19.22 -47.91
C ALA A 1010 -24.50 19.06 -48.59
N ALA A 1011 -24.09 20.05 -49.39
CA ALA A 1011 -22.77 20.09 -50.02
C ALA A 1011 -21.66 20.09 -48.96
N ARG A 1012 -21.78 20.94 -47.94
CA ARG A 1012 -20.79 21.04 -46.84
C ARG A 1012 -20.73 19.78 -45.97
N VAL A 1013 -21.86 19.12 -45.73
CA VAL A 1013 -21.90 17.81 -45.03
C VAL A 1013 -21.16 16.75 -45.84
N ARG A 1014 -21.31 16.75 -47.17
CA ARG A 1014 -20.59 15.87 -48.09
C ARG A 1014 -19.09 16.15 -48.07
N ASP A 1015 -18.69 17.41 -48.19
CA ASP A 1015 -17.28 17.83 -48.14
C ASP A 1015 -16.60 17.43 -46.82
N LEU A 1016 -17.28 17.63 -45.69
CA LEU A 1016 -16.78 17.21 -44.37
C LEU A 1016 -16.71 15.68 -44.24
N THR A 1017 -17.60 14.95 -44.90
CA THR A 1017 -17.59 13.48 -44.92
C THR A 1017 -16.44 12.95 -45.79
N ASP A 1018 -16.17 13.57 -46.93
CA ASP A 1018 -15.02 13.24 -47.77
C ASP A 1018 -13.70 13.60 -47.11
N LEU A 1019 -13.68 14.70 -46.35
CA LEU A 1019 -12.51 15.08 -45.55
C LEU A 1019 -12.32 14.10 -44.38
N TYR A 1020 -13.40 13.57 -43.82
CA TYR A 1020 -13.33 12.48 -42.85
C TYR A 1020 -12.70 11.23 -43.48
N TYR A 1021 -13.11 10.82 -44.68
CA TYR A 1021 -12.49 9.69 -45.39
C TYR A 1021 -10.99 9.93 -45.67
N ARG A 1022 -10.62 11.11 -46.18
CA ARG A 1022 -9.21 11.47 -46.43
C ARG A 1022 -8.35 11.49 -45.17
N VAL A 1023 -8.84 12.08 -44.08
CA VAL A 1023 -8.12 12.08 -42.79
C VAL A 1023 -8.00 10.67 -42.22
N ARG A 1024 -9.00 9.81 -42.44
CA ARG A 1024 -9.06 8.47 -41.85
C ARG A 1024 -8.23 7.44 -42.60
N TYR A 1025 -8.20 7.53 -43.93
CA TYR A 1025 -7.64 6.50 -44.82
C TYR A 1025 -6.43 6.98 -45.63
N ASP A 1026 -6.24 8.29 -45.80
CA ASP A 1026 -5.20 8.87 -46.67
C ASP A 1026 -4.23 9.83 -45.94
N GLY A 1027 -4.38 10.01 -44.62
CA GLY A 1027 -3.43 10.77 -43.78
C GLY A 1027 -3.49 12.30 -43.93
N GLY A 1028 -4.54 12.85 -44.54
CA GLY A 1028 -4.70 14.30 -44.76
C GLY A 1028 -4.82 15.16 -43.48
N ASP A 1029 -4.51 16.46 -43.60
CA ASP A 1029 -4.54 17.43 -42.50
C ASP A 1029 -5.96 18.04 -42.29
N GLY A 1030 -6.47 17.94 -41.06
CA GLY A 1030 -7.83 18.39 -40.68
C GLY A 1030 -8.01 19.90 -40.49
N ARG A 1031 -7.06 20.76 -40.91
CA ARG A 1031 -7.19 22.23 -40.80
C ARG A 1031 -8.33 22.78 -41.66
N ALA A 1032 -8.56 22.26 -42.86
CA ALA A 1032 -9.65 22.70 -43.74
C ALA A 1032 -11.06 22.41 -43.16
N ALA A 1033 -11.23 21.30 -42.43
CA ALA A 1033 -12.51 20.96 -41.79
C ALA A 1033 -12.97 21.95 -40.70
N ARG A 1034 -12.06 22.73 -40.10
CA ARG A 1034 -12.46 23.72 -39.07
C ARG A 1034 -13.20 24.92 -39.66
N ARG A 1035 -12.85 25.34 -40.88
CA ARG A 1035 -13.54 26.44 -41.59
C ARG A 1035 -14.89 25.95 -42.09
N LEU A 1036 -14.91 24.84 -42.83
CA LEU A 1036 -16.14 24.19 -43.30
C LEU A 1036 -17.16 23.90 -42.19
N MET A 1037 -16.72 23.46 -41.00
CA MET A 1037 -17.61 23.23 -39.86
C MET A 1037 -18.10 24.53 -39.20
N ALA A 1038 -17.31 25.61 -39.25
CA ALA A 1038 -17.73 26.91 -38.73
C ALA A 1038 -18.77 27.56 -39.65
N ASP A 1039 -18.58 27.42 -40.97
CA ASP A 1039 -19.49 27.94 -41.98
C ASP A 1039 -20.81 27.14 -41.96
N LEU A 1040 -20.78 25.80 -41.83
CA LEU A 1040 -21.97 24.95 -41.68
C LEU A 1040 -22.82 25.25 -40.42
N VAL A 1041 -22.25 25.89 -39.40
CA VAL A 1041 -22.99 26.25 -38.17
C VAL A 1041 -23.62 27.65 -38.26
N LYS A 1042 -23.15 28.49 -39.20
CA LYS A 1042 -23.72 29.81 -39.48
C LYS A 1042 -24.94 29.74 -40.40
N ASP A 1043 -24.99 28.72 -41.26
CA ASP A 1043 -26.16 28.31 -42.03
C ASP A 1043 -27.10 27.44 -41.18
#